data_AF-A0A3L7UIE6-F1
#
_entry.id   AF-A0A3L7UIE6-F1
#
_cell.length_a   1.000
_cell.length_b   1.000
_cell.length_c   1.000
_cell.angle_alpha   90.00
_cell.angle_beta   90.00
_cell.angle_gamma   90.00
#
_symmetry.space_group_name_H-M   'P 1'
#
loop_
_entity.id
_entity.type
_entity.pdbx_description
1 polymer ?
#
loop_
_entity_poly.entity_id
_entity_poly.type
_entity_poly.pdbx_seq_one_letter_code
_entity_poly.pdbx_strand_id
1 'polypeptide(L)'
;MPKVCSRAVIALLLGLLGLAWTSAGFAADKTDTQKKDDSESVFGLTRVWKIHLHVTAENWKTMQPAGGGFPGAPPAAGGRPNPGTERKPNDSTQTPPTPPGPGGPGGAFRPGSFGFEFDYVKADVELDGEKLSEVGLRFKGNGSYMLSAATRKRPFKIDFNRYVDGQKFHGMQQLNLHNNVMDPTHVRQALSYSAFQMAGVASPRTAFAEVSLTIDGECDREPLGLYTLVEEIDKSFLRRHFQTDKGMLLKPEGTQGLEYKGEDWAAYSWFEPKSKPKKGEAQRLIDLTRLIHKGDDDQFRREIGSLLDTDQFASFLAVNTLLANMDSFLTQVHNYYVYLSPKSNKFVFLPWDMDLSMGAFFMAGSAEQLQDLSISHPHVGENKLIERLIAWDEFNKTYREHLRQLTADCFGENGQTTKSLPVVQAALKELIAQETKRTAAAQAARGPGGFGPGFGLGPGGPGMFGGQPSLETFLVKRRESIAAQLAGKSKGKTAGMSFGPPGGGGPRGGPGGGGFGPGNFHAPQILAAADADKDEKLSRKEFLDLIAKWLREWDKDKNGSLNDEELKSGLNDALGAPPNAAPGGFKPPAGFGPGMFLGPPLLKVADADKDQKISKDEWAAQFGSWFKQWDKGNDDRLDNAELIAGLNAAFGPPAGFGPPRPPENKPTGSSN
;
A
#
# COMPACT_ATOMS: atom_id res chain seq x y z
N MET A 1 10.93 -39.01 61.69
CA MET A 1 10.66 -40.23 60.91
C MET A 1 9.33 -40.81 61.39
N PRO A 2 8.50 -41.45 60.54
CA PRO A 2 8.60 -41.72 59.09
C PRO A 2 7.66 -40.80 58.25
N LYS A 3 8.01 -40.30 57.06
CA LYS A 3 8.04 -40.95 55.70
C LYS A 3 6.61 -41.40 55.30
N VAL A 4 5.95 -40.94 54.23
CA VAL A 4 6.27 -41.08 52.79
C VAL A 4 5.25 -40.27 51.95
N CYS A 5 5.75 -39.70 50.85
CA CYS A 5 5.13 -39.22 49.60
C CYS A 5 3.61 -39.33 49.38
N SER A 6 3.00 -38.26 48.84
CA SER A 6 2.53 -38.30 47.44
C SER A 6 2.25 -36.90 46.88
N ARG A 7 2.57 -36.74 45.59
CA ARG A 7 2.35 -35.57 44.74
C ARG A 7 0.84 -35.32 44.57
N ALA A 8 0.28 -34.28 45.19
CA ALA A 8 -1.12 -33.88 44.95
C ALA A 8 -1.41 -32.43 45.38
N VAL A 9 -0.66 -31.42 44.90
CA VAL A 9 -1.09 -30.00 45.01
C VAL A 9 -0.86 -29.18 43.72
N ILE A 10 -0.28 -29.76 42.66
CA ILE A 10 -0.17 -29.11 41.33
C ILE A 10 -1.14 -29.79 40.36
N ALA A 11 -2.44 -29.59 40.58
CA ALA A 11 -3.51 -30.05 39.67
C ALA A 11 -4.82 -29.28 39.87
N LEU A 12 -4.77 -27.97 40.16
CA LEU A 12 -5.98 -27.16 40.36
C LEU A 12 -5.94 -25.76 39.71
N LEU A 13 -5.05 -25.55 38.72
CA LEU A 13 -4.96 -24.29 37.96
C LEU A 13 -4.76 -24.47 36.44
N LEU A 14 -5.15 -25.62 35.86
CA LEU A 14 -5.11 -25.86 34.41
C LEU A 14 -6.35 -26.63 33.93
N GLY A 15 -7.53 -26.05 34.14
CA GLY A 15 -8.79 -26.72 33.79
C GLY A 15 -9.99 -25.80 33.59
N LEU A 16 -9.80 -24.64 32.95
CA LEU A 16 -10.90 -23.80 32.45
C LEU A 16 -10.46 -23.06 31.18
N LEU A 17 -10.41 -23.77 30.05
CA LEU A 17 -10.47 -23.24 28.68
C LEU A 17 -10.64 -24.43 27.74
N GLY A 18 -11.90 -24.77 27.49
CA GLY A 18 -12.26 -25.96 26.72
C GLY A 18 -13.73 -26.32 26.93
N LEU A 19 -14.63 -25.39 26.62
CA LEU A 19 -16.04 -25.72 26.46
C LEU A 19 -16.52 -25.15 25.13
N ALA A 20 -16.62 -26.09 24.20
CA ALA A 20 -17.36 -25.97 22.96
C ALA A 20 -18.71 -25.30 23.22
N TRP A 21 -18.98 -24.21 22.50
CA TRP A 21 -20.33 -23.71 22.38
C TRP A 21 -21.10 -24.65 21.46
N THR A 22 -21.82 -25.59 22.07
CA THR A 22 -22.94 -26.27 21.45
C THR A 22 -24.07 -25.25 21.28
N SER A 23 -24.54 -25.11 20.05
CA SER A 23 -25.72 -24.34 19.69
C SER A 23 -26.96 -24.94 20.37
N ALA A 24 -27.45 -24.31 21.44
CA ALA A 24 -28.78 -24.54 21.98
C ALA A 24 -29.71 -23.42 21.50
N GLY A 25 -30.69 -23.80 20.69
CA GLY A 25 -31.67 -22.90 20.09
C GLY A 25 -32.61 -22.26 21.11
N PHE A 26 -32.97 -21.02 20.85
CA PHE A 26 -34.18 -20.39 21.38
C PHE A 26 -35.09 -20.00 20.21
N ALA A 27 -36.39 -20.14 20.48
CA ALA A 27 -37.47 -20.31 19.52
C ALA A 27 -37.59 -19.22 18.45
N ALA A 28 -37.94 -19.68 17.25
CA ALA A 28 -38.16 -18.92 16.04
C ALA A 28 -39.38 -17.99 16.16
N ASP A 29 -39.18 -16.73 15.79
CA ASP A 29 -40.24 -15.95 15.18
C ASP A 29 -40.25 -16.28 13.67
N LYS A 30 -41.37 -16.79 13.19
CA LYS A 30 -41.54 -17.29 11.82
C LYS A 30 -41.78 -16.11 10.88
N THR A 31 -40.78 -15.76 10.07
CA THR A 31 -40.84 -15.57 8.60
C THR A 31 -39.56 -14.88 8.12
N ASP A 32 -38.51 -15.66 7.85
CA ASP A 32 -37.66 -15.45 6.68
C ASP A 32 -36.95 -16.77 6.42
N THR A 33 -37.31 -17.46 5.34
CA THR A 33 -36.53 -18.61 4.88
C THR A 33 -35.16 -18.09 4.46
N GLN A 34 -34.17 -18.14 5.36
CA GLN A 34 -32.78 -17.88 5.03
C GLN A 34 -32.38 -18.81 3.89
N LYS A 35 -32.36 -18.27 2.66
CA LYS A 35 -31.67 -18.87 1.53
C LYS A 35 -30.24 -19.14 1.97
N LYS A 36 -29.79 -20.40 1.81
CA LYS A 36 -28.40 -20.80 2.06
C LYS A 36 -27.46 -19.83 1.34
N ASP A 37 -26.44 -19.32 2.03
CA ASP A 37 -25.42 -18.47 1.41
C ASP A 37 -24.55 -19.34 0.48
N ASP A 38 -24.90 -19.36 -0.80
CA ASP A 38 -24.19 -20.15 -1.82
C ASP A 38 -22.80 -19.57 -2.16
N SER A 39 -22.44 -18.39 -1.65
CA SER A 39 -21.16 -17.72 -1.95
C SER A 39 -19.94 -18.46 -1.42
N GLU A 40 -20.10 -19.28 -0.37
CA GLU A 40 -19.03 -20.11 0.19
C GLU A 40 -18.45 -21.08 -0.86
N SER A 41 -19.28 -21.53 -1.81
CA SER A 41 -18.84 -22.43 -2.89
C SER A 41 -17.88 -21.78 -3.90
N VAL A 42 -17.79 -20.44 -3.89
CA VAL A 42 -16.93 -19.71 -4.83
C VAL A 42 -15.47 -19.68 -4.41
N PHE A 43 -15.21 -19.74 -3.10
CA PHE A 43 -13.89 -19.49 -2.55
C PHE A 43 -13.21 -20.77 -2.06
N GLY A 44 -11.88 -20.74 -2.05
CA GLY A 44 -11.07 -21.85 -1.59
C GLY A 44 -9.62 -21.71 -2.02
N LEU A 45 -8.70 -22.07 -1.14
CA LEU A 45 -7.25 -21.93 -1.38
C LEU A 45 -6.72 -22.79 -2.54
N THR A 46 -7.49 -23.74 -3.04
CA THR A 46 -7.13 -24.55 -4.22
C THR A 46 -8.16 -24.46 -5.35
N ARG A 47 -9.19 -23.62 -5.19
CA ARG A 47 -10.24 -23.45 -6.19
C ARG A 47 -9.72 -22.60 -7.35
N VAL A 48 -9.78 -23.13 -8.57
CA VAL A 48 -9.46 -22.40 -9.80
C VAL A 48 -10.71 -22.31 -10.66
N TRP A 49 -11.11 -21.09 -11.02
CA TRP A 49 -12.19 -20.79 -11.96
C TRP A 49 -11.64 -20.58 -13.38
N LYS A 50 -12.35 -21.04 -14.40
CA LYS A 50 -12.16 -20.59 -15.78
C LYS A 50 -13.09 -19.40 -16.02
N ILE A 51 -12.50 -18.24 -16.23
CA ILE A 51 -13.26 -17.00 -16.46
C ILE A 51 -12.98 -16.52 -17.87
N HIS A 52 -14.04 -16.27 -18.62
CA HIS A 52 -13.96 -15.63 -19.91
C HIS A 52 -14.68 -14.29 -19.86
N LEU A 53 -13.97 -13.23 -20.22
CA LEU A 53 -14.49 -11.87 -20.34
C LEU A 53 -14.72 -11.57 -21.83
N HIS A 54 -15.90 -11.05 -22.16
CA HIS A 54 -16.22 -10.59 -23.51
C HIS A 54 -16.67 -9.13 -23.46
N VAL A 55 -16.00 -8.28 -24.22
CA VAL A 55 -16.25 -6.85 -24.25
C VAL A 55 -16.15 -6.34 -25.69
N THR A 56 -16.92 -5.31 -26.03
CA THR A 56 -16.82 -4.67 -27.35
C THR A 56 -15.52 -3.84 -27.44
N ALA A 57 -15.00 -3.61 -28.64
CA ALA A 57 -13.82 -2.75 -28.81
C ALA A 57 -14.04 -1.31 -28.28
N GLU A 58 -15.26 -0.77 -28.45
CA GLU A 58 -15.64 0.54 -27.92
C GLU A 58 -15.62 0.57 -26.39
N ASN A 59 -16.18 -0.46 -25.75
CA ASN A 59 -16.19 -0.59 -24.30
C ASN A 59 -14.78 -0.81 -23.75
N TRP A 60 -13.95 -1.59 -24.43
CA TRP A 60 -12.53 -1.77 -24.06
C TRP A 60 -11.76 -0.44 -24.09
N LYS A 61 -11.96 0.36 -25.14
CA LYS A 61 -11.37 1.70 -25.26
C LYS A 61 -11.90 2.63 -24.17
N THR A 62 -13.19 2.53 -23.84
CA THR A 62 -13.83 3.31 -22.77
C THR A 62 -13.28 2.93 -21.39
N MET A 63 -12.91 1.68 -21.13
CA MET A 63 -12.31 1.31 -19.84
C MET A 63 -10.93 1.94 -19.59
N GLN A 64 -10.23 2.41 -20.63
CA GLN A 64 -8.97 3.14 -20.46
C GLN A 64 -9.23 4.44 -19.67
N PRO A 65 -8.33 4.82 -18.75
CA PRO A 65 -8.55 5.93 -17.84
C PRO A 65 -8.75 7.24 -18.61
N ALA A 66 -9.68 8.07 -18.12
CA ALA A 66 -9.94 9.39 -18.68
C ALA A 66 -8.85 10.36 -18.23
N GLY A 67 -8.08 10.87 -19.20
CA GLY A 67 -6.79 11.50 -18.95
C GLY A 67 -5.67 10.50 -19.22
N GLY A 68 -4.66 10.90 -19.99
CA GLY A 68 -3.42 10.12 -20.03
C GLY A 68 -3.03 9.88 -18.58
N GLY A 69 -2.86 8.61 -18.20
CA GLY A 69 -2.31 8.30 -16.88
C GLY A 69 -1.03 9.10 -16.64
N PHE A 70 -0.58 9.13 -15.39
CA PHE A 70 0.64 9.79 -14.92
C PHE A 70 1.57 10.30 -16.04
N PRO A 71 1.90 11.60 -16.11
CA PRO A 71 2.62 12.22 -17.23
C PRO A 71 3.75 11.35 -17.76
N GLY A 72 3.60 10.80 -18.97
CA GLY A 72 4.58 9.92 -19.59
C GLY A 72 4.33 8.40 -19.47
N ALA A 73 3.16 7.99 -18.97
CA ALA A 73 2.56 6.73 -19.38
C ALA A 73 2.57 6.66 -20.93
N PRO A 74 2.96 5.53 -21.55
CA PRO A 74 2.83 5.39 -23.00
C PRO A 74 1.39 5.75 -23.38
N PRO A 75 1.17 6.52 -24.46
CA PRO A 75 -0.17 6.92 -24.85
C PRO A 75 -1.03 5.65 -24.88
N ALA A 76 -2.13 5.66 -24.12
CA ALA A 76 -3.11 4.60 -24.22
C ALA A 76 -3.42 4.43 -25.71
N ALA A 77 -3.29 3.22 -26.23
CA ALA A 77 -3.65 2.94 -27.61
C ALA A 77 -5.12 3.36 -27.81
N GLY A 78 -5.33 4.52 -28.42
CA GLY A 78 -6.64 5.14 -28.59
C GLY A 78 -6.99 6.20 -27.54
N GLY A 79 -6.49 7.44 -27.72
CA GLY A 79 -7.13 8.62 -27.12
C GLY A 79 -8.62 8.70 -27.49
N ARG A 80 -9.46 9.13 -26.54
CA ARG A 80 -10.88 9.41 -26.78
C ARG A 80 -11.02 10.74 -27.55
N PRO A 81 -11.82 10.80 -28.63
CA PRO A 81 -12.53 12.03 -28.99
C PRO A 81 -13.65 12.24 -27.95
N ASN A 82 -13.82 13.47 -27.48
CA ASN A 82 -14.81 13.85 -26.48
C ASN A 82 -16.23 13.79 -27.07
N PRO A 83 -17.15 12.87 -26.66
CA PRO A 83 -18.53 12.89 -27.12
C PRO A 83 -19.41 13.45 -26.01
N GLY A 84 -19.82 14.70 -26.17
CA GLY A 84 -20.98 15.22 -25.43
C GLY A 84 -22.21 14.38 -25.79
N THR A 85 -22.78 13.69 -24.82
CA THR A 85 -24.09 13.03 -24.98
C THR A 85 -25.02 13.48 -23.87
N GLU A 86 -26.12 14.10 -24.30
CA GLU A 86 -27.22 14.61 -23.49
C GLU A 86 -27.89 13.47 -22.70
N ARG A 87 -28.01 13.65 -21.37
CA ARG A 87 -28.87 12.79 -20.53
C ARG A 87 -30.32 13.23 -20.64
N LYS A 88 -31.23 12.31 -20.98
CA LYS A 88 -32.68 12.53 -20.86
C LYS A 88 -33.15 12.38 -19.40
N PRO A 89 -34.11 13.19 -18.92
CA PRO A 89 -34.58 13.17 -17.54
C PRO A 89 -35.88 12.36 -17.37
N ASN A 90 -35.79 11.15 -16.80
CA ASN A 90 -36.79 10.57 -15.87
C ASN A 90 -36.44 9.11 -15.55
N ASP A 91 -35.92 8.84 -14.34
CA ASP A 91 -36.28 7.62 -13.60
C ASP A 91 -35.93 7.80 -12.12
N SER A 92 -36.95 7.71 -11.26
CA SER A 92 -36.90 8.14 -9.86
C SER A 92 -36.88 6.95 -8.91
N THR A 93 -35.78 6.19 -8.87
CA THR A 93 -35.43 5.26 -7.77
C THR A 93 -33.91 5.07 -7.56
N GLN A 94 -33.05 5.78 -8.30
CA GLN A 94 -31.60 5.73 -8.08
C GLN A 94 -31.18 6.75 -7.01
N THR A 95 -30.50 6.32 -5.95
CA THR A 95 -29.59 7.24 -5.25
C THR A 95 -28.53 7.71 -6.26
N PRO A 96 -28.41 9.03 -6.52
CA PRO A 96 -27.45 9.53 -7.49
C PRO A 96 -26.01 9.27 -7.03
N PRO A 97 -25.02 9.14 -7.94
CA PRO A 97 -23.64 9.45 -7.58
C PRO A 97 -23.61 10.91 -7.09
N THR A 98 -22.85 11.16 -6.03
CA THR A 98 -22.62 12.50 -5.49
C THR A 98 -22.25 13.46 -6.65
N PRO A 99 -22.92 14.62 -6.80
CA PRO A 99 -22.48 15.64 -7.76
C PRO A 99 -21.04 16.05 -7.43
N PRO A 100 -20.23 16.48 -8.42
CA PRO A 100 -19.02 17.22 -8.10
C PRO A 100 -19.43 18.40 -7.20
N GLY A 101 -18.76 18.52 -6.06
CA GLY A 101 -18.92 19.68 -5.19
C GLY A 101 -18.67 20.97 -6.00
N PRO A 102 -19.26 22.10 -5.61
CA PRO A 102 -19.13 23.34 -6.36
C PRO A 102 -17.68 23.79 -6.33
N GLY A 103 -16.98 23.61 -7.46
CA GLY A 103 -15.57 23.94 -7.61
C GLY A 103 -15.11 23.80 -9.07
N GLY A 104 -15.65 24.66 -9.95
CA GLY A 104 -15.00 25.11 -11.19
C GLY A 104 -14.79 24.12 -12.37
N PRO A 105 -14.68 24.62 -13.62
CA PRO A 105 -14.36 23.80 -14.78
C PRO A 105 -12.87 23.45 -14.77
N GLY A 106 -12.57 22.19 -14.45
CA GLY A 106 -11.23 21.63 -14.34
C GLY A 106 -11.24 20.52 -13.29
N GLY A 107 -11.53 19.29 -13.72
CA GLY A 107 -11.71 18.15 -12.82
C GLY A 107 -10.52 17.98 -11.88
N ALA A 108 -10.72 18.30 -10.60
CA ALA A 108 -9.68 18.18 -9.59
C ALA A 108 -9.29 16.71 -9.39
N PHE A 109 -7.98 16.43 -9.45
CA PHE A 109 -7.38 15.14 -9.15
C PHE A 109 -7.90 14.58 -7.81
N ARG A 110 -8.33 13.31 -7.79
CA ARG A 110 -8.53 12.58 -6.53
C ARG A 110 -7.16 12.22 -5.94
N PRO A 111 -6.80 12.71 -4.75
CA PRO A 111 -5.57 12.29 -4.07
C PRO A 111 -5.59 10.76 -3.85
N GLY A 112 -4.49 10.06 -4.14
CA GLY A 112 -4.34 8.62 -3.83
C GLY A 112 -4.58 7.63 -4.97
N SER A 113 -5.33 7.98 -6.01
CA SER A 113 -5.54 7.06 -7.16
C SER A 113 -4.40 7.11 -8.19
N PHE A 114 -3.26 7.74 -7.88
CA PHE A 114 -2.20 8.07 -8.84
C PHE A 114 -2.76 8.73 -10.13
N GLY A 115 -3.89 9.45 -10.02
CA GLY A 115 -4.59 10.07 -11.14
C GLY A 115 -5.43 9.15 -12.03
N PHE A 116 -5.59 7.86 -11.69
CA PHE A 116 -6.43 6.94 -12.47
C PHE A 116 -7.89 6.95 -12.02
N GLU A 117 -8.79 7.29 -12.95
CA GLU A 117 -10.22 7.00 -12.83
C GLU A 117 -10.62 6.00 -13.92
N PHE A 118 -11.32 4.92 -13.53
CA PHE A 118 -11.74 3.86 -14.44
C PHE A 118 -13.25 3.78 -14.53
N ASP A 119 -13.76 3.89 -15.76
CA ASP A 119 -15.18 3.77 -16.05
C ASP A 119 -15.63 2.30 -16.07
N TYR A 120 -16.86 2.07 -15.60
CA TYR A 120 -17.57 0.81 -15.86
C TYR A 120 -18.15 0.81 -17.26
N VAL A 121 -18.06 -0.33 -17.93
CA VAL A 121 -18.69 -0.59 -19.23
C VAL A 121 -19.49 -1.89 -19.19
N LYS A 122 -20.41 -2.08 -20.14
CA LYS A 122 -21.12 -3.34 -20.31
C LYS A 122 -20.17 -4.40 -20.87
N ALA A 123 -20.21 -5.58 -20.29
CA ALA A 123 -19.49 -6.76 -20.76
C ALA A 123 -20.31 -8.01 -20.45
N ASP A 124 -19.91 -9.13 -21.05
CA ASP A 124 -20.40 -10.45 -20.70
C ASP A 124 -19.29 -11.23 -20.00
N VAL A 125 -19.67 -12.07 -19.04
CA VAL A 125 -18.73 -12.95 -18.32
C VAL A 125 -19.25 -14.38 -18.28
N GLU A 126 -18.36 -15.33 -18.51
CA GLU A 126 -18.60 -16.75 -18.33
C GLU A 126 -17.66 -17.29 -17.24
N LEU A 127 -18.22 -17.86 -16.17
CA LEU A 127 -17.47 -18.46 -15.06
C LEU A 127 -17.79 -19.96 -14.98
N ASP A 128 -16.82 -20.82 -15.31
CA ASP A 128 -17.02 -22.29 -15.43
C ASP A 128 -18.27 -22.69 -16.25
N GLY A 129 -18.56 -21.93 -17.31
CA GLY A 129 -19.69 -22.15 -18.20
C GLY A 129 -20.99 -21.44 -17.79
N GLU A 130 -21.08 -20.88 -16.58
CA GLU A 130 -22.19 -20.01 -16.18
C GLU A 130 -22.03 -18.63 -16.83
N LYS A 131 -22.96 -18.26 -17.70
CA LYS A 131 -22.92 -17.00 -18.44
C LYS A 131 -23.81 -15.94 -17.79
N LEU A 132 -23.23 -14.76 -17.59
CA LEU A 132 -23.89 -13.57 -17.09
C LEU A 132 -23.62 -12.44 -18.08
N SER A 133 -24.69 -11.96 -18.72
CA SER A 133 -24.62 -10.87 -19.70
C SER A 133 -24.91 -9.52 -19.07
N GLU A 134 -24.41 -8.47 -19.71
CA GLU A 134 -24.55 -7.07 -19.30
C GLU A 134 -24.05 -6.79 -17.87
N VAL A 135 -22.93 -7.40 -17.49
CA VAL A 135 -22.23 -7.06 -16.25
C VAL A 135 -21.46 -5.75 -16.40
N GLY A 136 -21.19 -5.09 -15.27
CA GLY A 136 -20.24 -4.00 -15.18
C GLY A 136 -18.80 -4.51 -15.15
N LEU A 137 -17.99 -4.15 -16.14
CA LEU A 137 -16.55 -4.42 -16.13
C LEU A 137 -15.77 -3.10 -16.07
N ARG A 138 -14.72 -3.04 -15.26
CA ARG A 138 -13.74 -1.94 -15.27
C ARG A 138 -12.35 -2.41 -14.86
N PHE A 139 -11.33 -1.59 -15.13
CA PHE A 139 -10.02 -1.76 -14.51
C PHE A 139 -10.00 -1.26 -13.05
N LYS A 140 -8.96 -1.64 -12.31
CA LYS A 140 -8.74 -1.18 -10.92
C LYS A 140 -7.26 -1.05 -10.58
N GLY A 141 -6.99 -0.43 -9.43
CA GLY A 141 -5.66 -0.41 -8.82
C GLY A 141 -4.70 0.57 -9.49
N ASN A 142 -3.57 0.80 -8.83
CA ASN A 142 -2.58 1.79 -9.23
C ASN A 142 -1.34 1.07 -9.75
N GLY A 143 -0.44 0.64 -8.86
CA GLY A 143 0.81 -0.05 -9.20
C GLY A 143 0.59 -1.26 -10.12
N SER A 144 -0.36 -2.14 -9.80
CA SER A 144 -0.64 -3.33 -10.63
C SER A 144 -1.20 -2.99 -12.02
N TYR A 145 -1.94 -1.88 -12.16
CA TYR A 145 -2.41 -1.39 -13.46
C TYR A 145 -1.26 -0.79 -14.27
N MET A 146 -0.45 0.07 -13.65
CA MET A 146 0.75 0.67 -14.26
C MET A 146 1.74 -0.40 -14.72
N LEU A 147 2.04 -1.37 -13.87
CA LEU A 147 3.02 -2.41 -14.18
C LEU A 147 2.51 -3.35 -15.28
N SER A 148 1.19 -3.46 -15.48
CA SER A 148 0.58 -4.19 -16.59
C SER A 148 0.23 -3.32 -17.81
N ALA A 149 0.63 -2.04 -17.84
CA ALA A 149 0.27 -1.07 -18.88
C ALA A 149 0.51 -1.54 -20.32
N ALA A 150 1.60 -2.28 -20.53
CA ALA A 150 1.99 -2.77 -21.84
C ALA A 150 1.35 -4.12 -22.22
N THR A 151 0.40 -4.64 -21.45
CA THR A 151 -0.27 -5.93 -21.73
C THR A 151 -1.79 -5.83 -21.61
N ARG A 152 -2.50 -6.84 -22.14
CA ARG A 152 -3.95 -7.00 -21.91
C ARG A 152 -4.28 -7.63 -20.54
N LYS A 153 -3.28 -8.11 -19.80
CA LYS A 153 -3.43 -8.70 -18.45
C LYS A 153 -3.62 -7.61 -17.39
N ARG A 154 -4.80 -6.99 -17.39
CA ARG A 154 -5.16 -5.90 -16.47
C ARG A 154 -5.88 -6.42 -15.23
N PRO A 155 -5.76 -5.76 -14.08
CA PRO A 155 -6.61 -6.06 -12.95
C PRO A 155 -8.05 -5.58 -13.22
N PHE A 156 -9.04 -6.44 -12.97
CA PHE A 156 -10.45 -6.15 -13.27
C PHE A 156 -11.32 -6.11 -12.02
N LYS A 157 -12.40 -5.36 -12.08
CA LYS A 157 -13.54 -5.46 -11.17
C LYS A 157 -14.80 -5.75 -11.98
N ILE A 158 -15.55 -6.75 -11.54
CA ILE A 158 -16.82 -7.18 -12.12
C ILE A 158 -17.93 -6.78 -11.15
N ASP A 159 -18.99 -6.18 -11.68
CA ASP A 159 -20.22 -5.81 -10.97
C ASP A 159 -21.41 -6.40 -11.71
N PHE A 160 -21.90 -7.55 -11.23
CA PHE A 160 -23.00 -8.28 -11.85
C PHE A 160 -24.31 -7.49 -11.83
N ASN A 161 -24.46 -6.62 -10.83
CA ASN A 161 -25.68 -5.89 -10.57
C ASN A 161 -25.66 -4.46 -11.13
N ARG A 162 -24.69 -4.13 -12.00
CA ARG A 162 -24.49 -2.75 -12.46
C ARG A 162 -25.52 -2.29 -13.48
N TYR A 163 -25.85 -3.15 -14.44
CA TYR A 163 -26.80 -2.87 -15.52
C TYR A 163 -28.02 -3.77 -15.51
N VAL A 164 -28.00 -4.85 -14.72
CA VAL A 164 -29.13 -5.75 -14.51
C VAL A 164 -29.43 -5.82 -13.02
N ASP A 165 -30.49 -5.13 -12.61
CA ASP A 165 -30.89 -5.08 -11.20
C ASP A 165 -31.26 -6.48 -10.67
N GLY A 166 -30.79 -6.80 -9.47
CA GLY A 166 -30.92 -8.09 -8.82
C GLY A 166 -29.95 -9.18 -9.29
N GLN A 167 -29.19 -8.99 -10.37
CA GLN A 167 -28.27 -10.01 -10.88
C GLN A 167 -27.10 -10.22 -9.91
N LYS A 168 -26.81 -11.49 -9.61
CA LYS A 168 -25.79 -11.92 -8.65
C LYS A 168 -25.11 -13.18 -9.15
N PHE A 169 -23.85 -13.34 -8.79
CA PHE A 169 -23.11 -14.59 -8.96
C PHE A 169 -22.96 -15.26 -7.60
N HIS A 170 -23.61 -16.41 -7.39
CA HIS A 170 -23.64 -17.13 -6.11
C HIS A 170 -23.89 -16.20 -4.89
N GLY A 171 -24.86 -15.29 -5.01
CA GLY A 171 -25.22 -14.34 -3.93
C GLY A 171 -24.37 -13.06 -3.85
N MET A 172 -23.28 -12.95 -4.61
CA MET A 172 -22.40 -11.79 -4.65
C MET A 172 -22.78 -10.81 -5.75
N GLN A 173 -22.59 -9.51 -5.47
CA GLN A 173 -22.84 -8.44 -6.44
C GLN A 173 -21.58 -8.05 -7.21
N GLN A 174 -20.41 -8.20 -6.59
CA GLN A 174 -19.14 -7.80 -7.18
C GLN A 174 -18.04 -8.82 -6.87
N LEU A 175 -17.07 -8.92 -7.78
CA LEU A 175 -15.84 -9.69 -7.61
C LEU A 175 -14.65 -8.92 -8.21
N ASN A 176 -13.46 -9.16 -7.67
CA ASN A 176 -12.23 -8.58 -8.19
C ASN A 176 -11.33 -9.68 -8.76
N LEU A 177 -10.68 -9.36 -9.89
CA LEU A 177 -9.65 -10.20 -10.49
C LEU A 177 -8.31 -9.45 -10.38
N HIS A 178 -7.49 -9.85 -9.41
CA HIS A 178 -6.16 -9.31 -9.20
C HIS A 178 -5.16 -10.05 -10.12
N ASN A 179 -4.40 -9.29 -10.91
CA ASN A 179 -3.54 -9.84 -11.96
C ASN A 179 -2.20 -10.41 -11.45
N ASN A 180 -1.94 -10.33 -10.14
CA ASN A 180 -0.74 -10.84 -9.46
C ASN A 180 0.60 -10.36 -10.05
N VAL A 181 0.63 -9.23 -10.75
CA VAL A 181 1.82 -8.76 -11.48
C VAL A 181 2.99 -8.37 -10.55
N MET A 182 2.67 -8.02 -9.30
CA MET A 182 3.62 -7.63 -8.25
C MET A 182 4.03 -8.81 -7.34
N ASP A 183 3.32 -9.94 -7.44
CA ASP A 183 3.54 -11.13 -6.64
C ASP A 183 4.05 -12.28 -7.53
N PRO A 184 5.38 -12.51 -7.62
CA PRO A 184 5.94 -13.60 -8.41
C PRO A 184 5.56 -15.00 -7.89
N THR A 185 5.02 -15.11 -6.67
CA THR A 185 4.56 -16.38 -6.12
C THR A 185 3.10 -16.67 -6.47
N HIS A 186 2.34 -15.63 -6.86
CA HIS A 186 0.91 -15.63 -7.12
C HIS A 186 0.00 -16.08 -5.97
N VAL A 187 0.52 -16.39 -4.78
CA VAL A 187 -0.24 -17.00 -3.68
C VAL A 187 -0.28 -16.17 -2.39
N ARG A 188 0.50 -15.08 -2.30
CA ARG A 188 0.61 -14.28 -1.06
C ARG A 188 -0.75 -13.79 -0.59
N GLN A 189 -1.53 -13.25 -1.52
CA GLN A 189 -2.81 -12.64 -1.20
C GLN A 189 -3.79 -13.64 -0.56
N ALA A 190 -3.90 -14.84 -1.13
CA ALA A 190 -4.78 -15.89 -0.61
C ALA A 190 -4.34 -16.39 0.79
N LEU A 191 -3.04 -16.62 0.97
CA LEU A 191 -2.49 -17.08 2.26
C LEU A 191 -2.60 -16.01 3.35
N SER A 192 -2.41 -14.74 2.99
CA SER A 192 -2.50 -13.60 3.91
C SER A 192 -3.92 -13.35 4.37
N TYR A 193 -4.92 -13.37 3.48
CA TYR A 193 -6.31 -13.24 3.91
C TYR A 193 -6.76 -14.42 4.79
N SER A 194 -6.29 -15.63 4.51
CA SER A 194 -6.52 -16.79 5.38
C SER A 194 -5.95 -16.58 6.80
N ALA A 195 -4.77 -15.97 6.95
CA ALA A 195 -4.23 -15.62 8.26
C ALA A 195 -5.10 -14.59 9.02
N PHE A 196 -5.68 -13.60 8.33
CA PHE A 196 -6.65 -12.68 8.95
C PHE A 196 -7.93 -13.38 9.40
N GLN A 197 -8.46 -14.31 8.59
CA GLN A 197 -9.64 -15.11 8.96
C GLN A 197 -9.40 -15.93 10.23
N MET A 198 -8.22 -16.55 10.36
CA MET A 198 -7.87 -17.30 11.57
C MET A 198 -7.75 -16.41 12.81
N ALA A 199 -7.37 -15.13 12.63
CA ALA A 199 -7.34 -14.15 13.71
C ALA A 199 -8.73 -13.59 14.09
N GLY A 200 -9.80 -14.09 13.46
CA GLY A 200 -11.16 -13.59 13.65
C GLY A 200 -11.40 -12.20 13.04
N VAL A 201 -10.46 -11.69 12.23
CA VAL A 201 -10.63 -10.42 11.53
C VAL A 201 -11.48 -10.68 10.28
N ALA A 202 -12.58 -9.95 10.13
CA ALA A 202 -13.38 -9.99 8.91
C ALA A 202 -12.50 -9.59 7.72
N SER A 203 -12.28 -10.52 6.79
CA SER A 203 -11.40 -10.33 5.64
C SER A 203 -11.97 -10.99 4.38
N PRO A 204 -11.62 -10.48 3.18
CA PRO A 204 -12.01 -11.07 1.90
C PRO A 204 -11.67 -12.56 1.81
N ARG A 205 -12.60 -13.35 1.27
CA ARG A 205 -12.31 -14.72 0.79
C ARG A 205 -11.67 -14.68 -0.59
N THR A 206 -10.93 -15.74 -0.94
CA THR A 206 -10.19 -15.82 -2.21
C THR A 206 -10.35 -17.17 -2.91
N ALA A 207 -10.25 -17.13 -4.23
CA ALA A 207 -9.99 -18.27 -5.11
C ALA A 207 -8.97 -17.85 -6.18
N PHE A 208 -8.64 -18.75 -7.08
CA PHE A 208 -7.83 -18.46 -8.27
C PHE A 208 -8.68 -18.48 -9.52
N ALA A 209 -8.21 -17.84 -10.58
CA ALA A 209 -8.85 -17.88 -11.88
C ALA A 209 -7.84 -17.95 -13.02
N GLU A 210 -8.12 -18.78 -14.01
CA GLU A 210 -7.54 -18.68 -15.34
C GLU A 210 -8.46 -17.81 -16.19
N VAL A 211 -7.97 -16.63 -16.58
CA VAL A 211 -8.78 -15.61 -17.26
C VAL A 211 -8.44 -15.59 -18.75
N SER A 212 -9.47 -15.49 -19.59
CA SER A 212 -9.37 -15.23 -21.03
C SER A 212 -10.23 -14.03 -21.43
N LEU A 213 -9.91 -13.42 -22.57
CA LEU A 213 -10.55 -12.19 -23.05
C LEU A 213 -10.89 -12.28 -24.54
N THR A 214 -12.11 -11.88 -24.88
CA THR A 214 -12.52 -11.52 -26.24
C THR A 214 -12.78 -10.03 -26.29
N ILE A 215 -12.17 -9.36 -27.26
CA ILE A 215 -12.48 -7.99 -27.67
C ILE A 215 -12.97 -8.05 -29.10
N ASP A 216 -14.20 -7.61 -29.37
CA ASP A 216 -14.81 -7.68 -30.69
C ASP A 216 -13.88 -7.13 -31.78
N GLY A 217 -13.54 -7.97 -32.76
CA GLY A 217 -12.66 -7.60 -33.88
C GLY A 217 -11.17 -7.44 -33.55
N GLU A 218 -10.75 -7.58 -32.29
CA GLU A 218 -9.35 -7.43 -31.87
C GLU A 218 -8.71 -8.73 -31.37
N CYS A 219 -9.42 -9.52 -30.56
CA CYS A 219 -8.96 -10.83 -30.11
C CYS A 219 -10.14 -11.72 -29.73
N ASP A 220 -9.96 -13.04 -29.86
CA ASP A 220 -10.95 -14.04 -29.47
C ASP A 220 -10.32 -15.03 -28.49
N ARG A 221 -10.94 -15.16 -27.30
CA ARG A 221 -10.53 -16.04 -26.20
C ARG A 221 -9.04 -16.04 -25.91
N GLU A 222 -8.41 -14.86 -25.97
CA GLU A 222 -7.00 -14.69 -25.67
C GLU A 222 -6.72 -15.02 -24.18
N PRO A 223 -5.80 -15.93 -23.87
CA PRO A 223 -5.50 -16.28 -22.48
C PRO A 223 -4.71 -15.15 -21.81
N LEU A 224 -5.29 -14.53 -20.78
CA LEU A 224 -4.62 -13.54 -19.93
C LEU A 224 -3.84 -14.19 -18.77
N GLY A 225 -4.11 -15.46 -18.47
CA GLY A 225 -3.37 -16.25 -17.50
C GLY A 225 -3.94 -16.25 -16.08
N LEU A 226 -3.08 -16.44 -15.08
CA LEU A 226 -3.48 -16.64 -13.69
C LEU A 226 -3.84 -15.32 -12.98
N TYR A 227 -4.95 -15.31 -12.25
CA TYR A 227 -5.43 -14.23 -11.40
C TYR A 227 -5.80 -14.76 -10.02
N THR A 228 -5.79 -13.87 -9.02
CA THR A 228 -6.47 -14.11 -7.74
C THR A 228 -7.87 -13.50 -7.83
N LEU A 229 -8.89 -14.31 -7.61
CA LEU A 229 -10.27 -13.88 -7.44
C LEU A 229 -10.47 -13.48 -5.98
N VAL A 230 -10.83 -12.23 -5.73
CA VAL A 230 -10.96 -11.65 -4.39
C VAL A 230 -12.37 -11.11 -4.18
N GLU A 231 -12.96 -11.50 -3.05
CA GLU A 231 -14.22 -10.96 -2.58
C GLU A 231 -14.18 -9.43 -2.39
N GLU A 232 -15.21 -8.73 -2.86
CA GLU A 232 -15.35 -7.29 -2.59
C GLU A 232 -15.85 -7.06 -1.16
N ILE A 233 -15.28 -6.05 -0.49
CA ILE A 233 -15.82 -5.53 0.76
C ILE A 233 -16.99 -4.59 0.44
N ASP A 234 -18.18 -5.18 0.29
CA ASP A 234 -19.43 -4.49 -0.03
C ASP A 234 -20.53 -4.77 1.01
N LYS A 235 -21.78 -4.45 0.67
CA LYS A 235 -22.94 -4.69 1.54
C LYS A 235 -23.17 -6.18 1.84
N SER A 236 -22.85 -7.09 0.91
CA SER A 236 -22.95 -8.53 1.13
C SER A 236 -21.89 -9.02 2.11
N PHE A 237 -20.66 -8.54 1.97
CA PHE A 237 -19.61 -8.76 2.95
C PHE A 237 -20.01 -8.29 4.35
N LEU A 238 -20.52 -7.05 4.45
CA LEU A 238 -20.94 -6.49 5.74
C LEU A 238 -22.06 -7.31 6.40
N ARG A 239 -23.08 -7.75 5.63
CA ARG A 239 -24.16 -8.59 6.17
C ARG A 239 -23.64 -9.89 6.76
N ARG A 240 -22.70 -10.56 6.08
CA ARG A 240 -22.15 -11.84 6.54
C ARG A 240 -21.34 -11.69 7.83
N HIS A 241 -20.48 -10.68 7.91
CA HIS A 241 -19.57 -10.51 9.04
C HIS A 241 -20.17 -9.73 10.21
N PHE A 242 -21.09 -8.80 9.95
CA PHE A 242 -21.62 -7.87 10.96
C PHE A 242 -23.14 -7.95 11.14
N GLN A 243 -23.82 -8.88 10.46
CA GLN A 243 -25.27 -9.08 10.52
C GLN A 243 -26.07 -7.84 10.04
N THR A 244 -25.43 -6.92 9.33
CA THR A 244 -26.03 -5.69 8.80
C THR A 244 -25.21 -5.13 7.63
N ASP A 245 -25.85 -4.43 6.69
CA ASP A 245 -25.19 -3.64 5.64
C ASP A 245 -25.22 -2.13 5.90
N LYS A 246 -25.63 -1.72 7.11
CA LYS A 246 -25.72 -0.31 7.54
C LYS A 246 -24.40 0.12 8.18
N GLY A 247 -24.21 1.42 8.37
CA GLY A 247 -22.98 2.00 8.93
C GLY A 247 -22.14 2.68 7.86
N MET A 248 -20.97 3.17 8.27
CA MET A 248 -20.08 3.93 7.39
C MET A 248 -18.84 3.11 7.03
N LEU A 249 -18.79 2.62 5.80
CA LEU A 249 -17.62 1.96 5.23
C LEU A 249 -16.77 3.00 4.49
N LEU A 250 -15.53 3.16 4.91
CA LEU A 250 -14.55 4.07 4.35
C LEU A 250 -13.40 3.26 3.76
N LYS A 251 -12.91 3.71 2.60
CA LYS A 251 -11.63 3.25 2.06
C LYS A 251 -10.71 4.47 1.97
N PRO A 252 -9.66 4.57 2.79
CA PRO A 252 -8.69 5.63 2.63
C PRO A 252 -7.90 5.48 1.32
N GLU A 253 -7.76 6.61 0.63
CA GLU A 253 -7.10 6.80 -0.66
C GLU A 253 -6.26 8.08 -0.53
N GLY A 254 -4.92 7.98 -0.53
CA GLY A 254 -4.08 9.17 -0.39
C GLY A 254 -2.72 8.89 0.23
N THR A 255 -2.08 9.95 0.74
CA THR A 255 -0.80 9.92 1.47
C THR A 255 -0.95 10.29 2.96
N GLN A 256 -2.16 10.62 3.41
CA GLN A 256 -2.47 11.04 4.78
C GLN A 256 -3.15 9.92 5.57
N GLY A 257 -2.65 9.67 6.79
CA GLY A 257 -3.12 8.58 7.64
C GLY A 257 -4.42 8.91 8.37
N LEU A 258 -4.53 8.48 9.62
CA LEU A 258 -5.60 8.91 10.53
C LEU A 258 -5.33 10.30 11.13
N GLU A 259 -4.84 11.24 10.31
CA GLU A 259 -4.51 12.59 10.74
C GLU A 259 -5.77 13.36 11.15
N TYR A 260 -5.65 14.19 12.19
CA TYR A 260 -6.69 15.14 12.57
C TYR A 260 -6.59 16.41 11.72
N LYS A 261 -7.65 16.77 10.99
CA LYS A 261 -7.70 17.96 10.12
C LYS A 261 -8.69 19.03 10.58
N GLY A 262 -9.12 18.95 11.85
CA GLY A 262 -10.14 19.85 12.38
C GLY A 262 -11.53 19.24 12.30
N GLU A 263 -12.54 20.07 12.53
CA GLU A 263 -13.93 19.63 12.69
C GLU A 263 -14.73 19.61 11.38
N ASP A 264 -14.12 20.01 10.27
CA ASP A 264 -14.78 19.99 8.96
C ASP A 264 -14.59 18.64 8.26
N TRP A 265 -15.70 17.93 8.03
CA TRP A 265 -15.70 16.65 7.29
C TRP A 265 -15.13 16.80 5.87
N ALA A 266 -15.31 17.96 5.22
CA ALA A 266 -14.77 18.18 3.88
C ALA A 266 -13.24 18.06 3.84
N ALA A 267 -12.57 18.35 4.96
CA ALA A 267 -11.13 18.19 5.08
C ALA A 267 -10.69 16.72 5.03
N TYR A 268 -11.57 15.74 5.28
CA TYR A 268 -11.28 14.29 5.31
C TYR A 268 -11.51 13.60 3.97
N SER A 269 -11.43 14.33 2.86
CA SER A 269 -11.80 13.86 1.52
C SER A 269 -11.00 12.64 1.01
N TRP A 270 -9.87 12.31 1.63
CA TRP A 270 -9.08 11.12 1.31
C TRP A 270 -9.68 9.83 1.89
N PHE A 271 -10.60 9.89 2.84
CA PHE A 271 -11.42 8.74 3.22
C PHE A 271 -12.60 8.62 2.25
N GLU A 272 -12.47 7.78 1.22
CA GLU A 272 -13.53 7.55 0.24
C GLU A 272 -14.69 6.78 0.91
N PRO A 273 -15.86 7.41 1.11
CA PRO A 273 -16.97 6.74 1.74
C PRO A 273 -17.73 5.92 0.69
N LYS A 274 -17.95 4.63 0.97
CA LYS A 274 -18.69 3.72 0.07
C LYS A 274 -20.21 3.95 0.08
N SER A 275 -20.67 4.82 0.97
CA SER A 275 -22.02 5.38 0.98
C SER A 275 -21.98 6.76 1.63
N LYS A 276 -22.96 7.64 1.34
CA LYS A 276 -22.99 9.00 1.92
C LYS A 276 -23.00 8.93 3.45
N PRO A 277 -21.98 9.46 4.14
CA PRO A 277 -21.93 9.47 5.60
C PRO A 277 -23.10 10.25 6.21
N LYS A 278 -23.66 9.74 7.31
CA LYS A 278 -24.54 10.52 8.17
C LYS A 278 -23.70 11.47 9.03
N LYS A 279 -24.28 12.61 9.44
CA LYS A 279 -23.57 13.62 10.25
C LYS A 279 -22.90 13.05 11.50
N GLY A 280 -23.58 12.16 12.23
CA GLY A 280 -23.01 11.51 13.43
C GLY A 280 -21.88 10.51 13.12
N GLU A 281 -21.89 9.89 11.94
CA GLU A 281 -20.84 8.95 11.53
C GLU A 281 -19.55 9.70 11.15
N ALA A 282 -19.69 10.80 10.41
CA ALA A 282 -18.57 11.69 10.06
C ALA A 282 -17.89 12.27 11.32
N GLN A 283 -18.69 12.78 12.27
CA GLN A 283 -18.16 13.29 13.55
C GLN A 283 -17.37 12.23 14.31
N ARG A 284 -17.77 10.96 14.21
CA ARG A 284 -17.08 9.87 14.91
C ARG A 284 -15.65 9.68 14.42
N LEU A 285 -15.40 9.81 13.11
CA LEU A 285 -14.03 9.74 12.56
C LEU A 285 -13.21 10.95 13.01
N ILE A 286 -13.82 12.12 13.03
CA ILE A 286 -13.21 13.35 13.53
C ILE A 286 -12.81 13.17 15.00
N ASP A 287 -13.70 12.65 15.84
CA ASP A 287 -13.41 12.36 17.25
C ASP A 287 -12.29 11.34 17.44
N LEU A 288 -12.27 10.26 16.64
CA LEU A 288 -11.19 9.28 16.66
C LEU A 288 -9.85 9.93 16.33
N THR A 289 -9.76 10.63 15.21
CA THR A 289 -8.51 11.28 14.77
C THR A 289 -8.06 12.36 15.77
N ARG A 290 -9.00 13.14 16.31
CA ARG A 290 -8.76 14.13 17.36
C ARG A 290 -8.20 13.49 18.62
N LEU A 291 -8.82 12.43 19.14
CA LEU A 291 -8.36 11.75 20.35
C LEU A 291 -6.93 11.20 20.16
N ILE A 292 -6.64 10.59 19.01
CA ILE A 292 -5.30 10.08 18.66
C ILE A 292 -4.25 11.20 18.72
N HIS A 293 -4.56 12.39 18.19
CA HIS A 293 -3.58 13.47 17.97
C HIS A 293 -3.53 14.54 19.05
N LYS A 294 -4.62 14.77 19.77
CA LYS A 294 -4.80 15.90 20.71
C LYS A 294 -5.12 15.47 22.13
N GLY A 295 -5.64 14.25 22.34
CA GLY A 295 -5.88 13.74 23.69
C GLY A 295 -4.57 13.36 24.36
N ASP A 296 -4.41 13.70 25.63
CA ASP A 296 -3.31 13.17 26.46
C ASP A 296 -3.45 11.64 26.66
N ASP A 297 -2.42 11.00 27.20
CA ASP A 297 -2.37 9.53 27.32
C ASP A 297 -3.43 8.95 28.24
N ASP A 298 -3.80 9.68 29.29
CA ASP A 298 -4.82 9.23 30.22
C ASP A 298 -6.22 9.34 29.60
N GLN A 299 -6.48 10.43 28.87
CA GLN A 299 -7.70 10.61 28.09
C GLN A 299 -7.81 9.53 27.01
N PHE A 300 -6.74 9.31 26.25
CA PHE A 300 -6.71 8.32 25.18
C PHE A 300 -7.04 6.92 25.70
N ARG A 301 -6.37 6.46 26.76
CA ARG A 301 -6.63 5.14 27.35
C ARG A 301 -8.07 4.98 27.83
N ARG A 302 -8.67 6.03 28.40
CA ARG A 302 -10.07 6.01 28.84
C ARG A 302 -11.07 6.00 27.69
N GLU A 303 -10.80 6.74 26.62
CA GLU A 303 -11.81 7.05 25.59
C GLU A 303 -11.68 6.21 24.31
N ILE A 304 -10.48 5.68 24.00
CA ILE A 304 -10.23 5.02 22.71
C ILE A 304 -11.13 3.81 22.49
N GLY A 305 -11.37 3.01 23.54
CA GLY A 305 -12.26 1.84 23.48
C GLY A 305 -13.73 2.18 23.22
N SER A 306 -14.12 3.45 23.35
CA SER A 306 -15.44 3.92 22.94
C SER A 306 -15.52 4.14 21.43
N LEU A 307 -14.41 4.48 20.77
CA LEU A 307 -14.34 4.87 19.35
C LEU A 307 -13.85 3.74 18.45
N LEU A 308 -12.91 2.93 18.93
CA LEU A 308 -12.24 1.86 18.21
C LEU A 308 -12.52 0.52 18.91
N ASP A 309 -12.76 -0.52 18.12
CA ASP A 309 -12.72 -1.89 18.62
C ASP A 309 -11.25 -2.30 18.80
N THR A 310 -10.73 -2.13 20.02
CA THR A 310 -9.31 -2.30 20.33
C THR A 310 -8.86 -3.76 20.24
N ASP A 311 -9.73 -4.71 20.58
CA ASP A 311 -9.39 -6.13 20.50
C ASP A 311 -9.31 -6.60 19.05
N GLN A 312 -10.29 -6.19 18.21
CA GLN A 312 -10.21 -6.44 16.77
C GLN A 312 -8.97 -5.77 16.17
N PHE A 313 -8.69 -4.51 16.52
CA PHE A 313 -7.51 -3.81 16.05
C PHE A 313 -6.20 -4.48 16.48
N ALA A 314 -6.13 -5.05 17.69
CA ALA A 314 -4.98 -5.85 18.13
C ALA A 314 -4.75 -7.08 17.23
N SER A 315 -5.82 -7.78 16.83
CA SER A 315 -5.72 -8.87 15.84
C SER A 315 -5.29 -8.36 14.45
N PHE A 316 -5.89 -7.27 13.97
CA PHE A 316 -5.50 -6.66 12.69
C PHE A 316 -4.02 -6.25 12.64
N LEU A 317 -3.53 -5.63 13.72
CA LEU A 317 -2.13 -5.25 13.85
C LEU A 317 -1.23 -6.49 13.97
N ALA A 318 -1.60 -7.49 14.78
CA ALA A 318 -0.84 -8.71 14.94
C ALA A 318 -0.65 -9.46 13.62
N VAL A 319 -1.68 -9.57 12.79
CA VAL A 319 -1.57 -10.24 11.49
C VAL A 319 -0.70 -9.43 10.51
N ASN A 320 -0.86 -8.11 10.41
CA ASN A 320 0.02 -7.30 9.56
C ASN A 320 1.49 -7.36 10.01
N THR A 321 1.75 -7.35 11.32
CA THR A 321 3.10 -7.52 11.89
C THR A 321 3.65 -8.91 11.61
N LEU A 322 2.84 -9.97 11.77
CA LEU A 322 3.23 -11.35 11.45
C LEU A 322 3.62 -11.47 9.98
N LEU A 323 2.81 -10.93 9.08
CA LEU A 323 3.03 -10.95 7.64
C LEU A 323 4.10 -9.95 7.18
N ALA A 324 4.63 -9.08 8.05
CA ALA A 324 5.47 -7.95 7.65
C ALA A 324 4.87 -7.19 6.44
N ASN A 325 3.56 -6.93 6.49
CA ASN A 325 2.81 -6.33 5.40
C ASN A 325 3.00 -4.81 5.37
N MET A 326 4.08 -4.34 4.74
CA MET A 326 4.39 -2.91 4.72
C MET A 326 3.53 -2.12 3.73
N ASP A 327 2.93 -2.76 2.71
CA ASP A 327 1.99 -2.09 1.79
C ASP A 327 0.58 -1.97 2.40
N SER A 328 0.53 -1.48 3.65
CA SER A 328 -0.66 -1.40 4.48
C SER A 328 -0.51 -0.29 5.50
N PHE A 329 -1.43 -0.23 6.47
CA PHE A 329 -1.41 0.68 7.63
C PHE A 329 -0.07 0.73 8.41
N LEU A 330 0.84 -0.24 8.21
CA LEU A 330 2.20 -0.21 8.77
C LEU A 330 3.13 0.82 8.09
N THR A 331 2.89 1.25 6.86
CA THR A 331 3.73 2.25 6.18
C THR A 331 2.90 3.26 5.42
N GLN A 332 1.90 2.76 4.71
CA GLN A 332 1.09 3.54 3.80
C GLN A 332 -0.32 3.67 4.35
N VAL A 333 -1.02 4.68 3.88
CA VAL A 333 -2.32 5.06 4.41
C VAL A 333 -3.47 4.45 3.61
N HIS A 334 -3.16 3.52 2.71
CA HIS A 334 -4.10 2.79 1.87
C HIS A 334 -4.01 1.27 2.11
N ASN A 335 -4.75 0.49 1.33
CA ASN A 335 -4.84 -0.98 1.43
C ASN A 335 -5.46 -1.47 2.75
N TYR A 336 -6.47 -0.75 3.24
CA TYR A 336 -7.41 -1.23 4.25
C TYR A 336 -8.76 -0.54 4.05
N TYR A 337 -9.78 -1.03 4.75
CA TYR A 337 -11.03 -0.32 4.97
C TYR A 337 -11.20 -0.02 6.46
N VAL A 338 -11.95 1.02 6.76
CA VAL A 338 -12.44 1.32 8.10
C VAL A 338 -13.95 1.30 8.06
N TYR A 339 -14.57 0.49 8.90
CA TYR A 339 -16.02 0.38 8.99
C TYR A 339 -16.49 0.83 10.37
N LEU A 340 -17.41 1.80 10.42
CA LEU A 340 -18.11 2.17 11.64
C LEU A 340 -19.32 1.26 11.79
N SER A 341 -19.21 0.28 12.70
CA SER A 341 -20.29 -0.66 12.97
C SER A 341 -21.45 0.04 13.68
N PRO A 342 -22.69 0.00 13.16
CA PRO A 342 -23.84 0.61 13.82
C PRO A 342 -24.25 -0.12 15.10
N LYS A 343 -23.81 -1.38 15.29
CA LYS A 343 -24.12 -2.19 16.47
C LYS A 343 -23.28 -1.79 17.68
N SER A 344 -21.98 -1.58 17.49
CA SER A 344 -21.06 -1.20 18.56
C SER A 344 -20.78 0.30 18.62
N ASN A 345 -21.09 1.03 17.53
CA ASN A 345 -20.68 2.42 17.31
C ASN A 345 -19.16 2.62 17.44
N LYS A 346 -18.40 1.60 17.03
CA LYS A 346 -16.93 1.57 17.01
C LYS A 346 -16.42 1.31 15.60
N PHE A 347 -15.24 1.84 15.31
CA PHE A 347 -14.50 1.52 14.10
C PHE A 347 -13.87 0.14 14.18
N VAL A 348 -13.90 -0.57 13.05
CA VAL A 348 -13.21 -1.82 12.81
C VAL A 348 -12.38 -1.68 11.53
N PHE A 349 -11.15 -2.21 11.56
CA PHE A 349 -10.23 -2.22 10.42
C PHE A 349 -10.38 -3.53 9.65
N LEU A 350 -10.38 -3.46 8.32
CA LEU A 350 -10.50 -4.61 7.43
C LEU A 350 -9.32 -4.61 6.45
N PRO A 351 -8.63 -5.74 6.26
CA PRO A 351 -7.49 -5.84 5.36
C PRO A 351 -7.92 -5.70 3.89
N TRP A 352 -7.06 -5.08 3.06
CA TRP A 352 -7.22 -5.03 1.62
C TRP A 352 -5.86 -5.11 0.93
N ASP A 353 -5.82 -5.60 -0.32
CA ASP A 353 -4.63 -5.71 -1.18
C ASP A 353 -3.37 -6.31 -0.51
N MET A 354 -3.32 -7.64 -0.45
CA MET A 354 -2.29 -8.38 0.30
C MET A 354 -1.18 -8.98 -0.58
N ASP A 355 -1.03 -8.55 -1.84
CA ASP A 355 -0.08 -9.13 -2.80
C ASP A 355 1.39 -8.80 -2.46
N LEU A 356 1.66 -7.67 -1.80
CA LEU A 356 2.99 -7.27 -1.32
C LEU A 356 3.26 -7.60 0.17
N SER A 357 2.47 -8.51 0.75
CA SER A 357 2.70 -9.05 2.09
C SER A 357 3.88 -10.03 2.13
N MET A 358 4.22 -10.55 3.32
CA MET A 358 5.31 -11.52 3.54
C MET A 358 6.68 -10.98 3.12
N GLY A 359 6.95 -9.72 3.50
CA GLY A 359 8.22 -9.05 3.24
C GLY A 359 8.47 -8.69 1.76
N ALA A 360 7.41 -8.58 0.96
CA ALA A 360 7.51 -8.35 -0.49
C ALA A 360 7.44 -6.86 -0.89
N PHE A 361 7.03 -5.97 0.02
CA PHE A 361 6.96 -4.54 -0.27
C PHE A 361 8.36 -3.91 -0.32
N PHE A 362 8.86 -3.81 -1.54
CA PHE A 362 10.23 -3.43 -1.88
C PHE A 362 10.65 -2.00 -1.46
N MET A 363 9.69 -1.15 -1.09
CA MET A 363 9.99 0.22 -0.65
C MET A 363 10.26 0.32 0.85
N ALA A 364 10.02 -0.73 1.65
CA ALA A 364 10.12 -0.67 3.11
C ALA A 364 11.23 -1.58 3.66
N GLY A 365 12.48 -1.30 3.29
CA GLY A 365 13.64 -2.07 3.75
C GLY A 365 13.87 -3.37 2.98
N SER A 366 14.97 -4.06 3.31
CA SER A 366 15.36 -5.32 2.67
C SER A 366 14.52 -6.50 3.13
N ALA A 367 14.52 -7.58 2.35
CA ALA A 367 13.89 -8.85 2.71
C ALA A 367 14.33 -9.35 4.10
N GLU A 368 15.63 -9.27 4.42
CA GLU A 368 16.18 -9.68 5.71
C GLU A 368 15.73 -8.77 6.84
N GLN A 369 15.57 -7.46 6.58
CA GLN A 369 15.03 -6.54 7.56
C GLN A 369 13.56 -6.87 7.86
N LEU A 370 12.76 -7.15 6.84
CA LEU A 370 11.34 -7.46 6.99
C LEU A 370 11.07 -8.83 7.63
N GLN A 371 11.94 -9.82 7.37
CA GLN A 371 11.91 -11.09 8.11
C GLN A 371 12.16 -10.89 9.61
N ASP A 372 13.00 -9.93 9.98
CA ASP A 372 13.32 -9.58 11.37
C ASP A 372 12.57 -8.34 11.89
N LEU A 373 11.45 -7.97 11.27
CA LEU A 373 10.70 -6.76 11.62
C LEU A 373 10.35 -6.70 13.12
N SER A 374 10.57 -5.54 13.75
CA SER A 374 10.25 -5.32 15.16
C SER A 374 8.76 -5.50 15.43
N ILE A 375 8.40 -6.27 16.47
CA ILE A 375 7.01 -6.38 16.92
C ILE A 375 6.59 -5.20 17.79
N SER A 376 7.55 -4.49 18.39
CA SER A 376 7.29 -3.32 19.24
C SER A 376 7.20 -2.02 18.45
N HIS A 377 7.76 -1.99 17.23
CA HIS A 377 7.68 -0.88 16.30
C HIS A 377 7.56 -1.43 14.87
N PRO A 378 6.40 -2.04 14.54
CA PRO A 378 6.21 -2.76 13.27
C PRO A 378 5.93 -1.85 12.08
N HIS A 379 5.86 -0.54 12.28
CA HIS A 379 5.55 0.43 11.26
C HIS A 379 6.80 1.18 10.79
N VAL A 380 6.72 1.74 9.59
CA VAL A 380 7.68 2.71 9.11
C VAL A 380 7.25 4.08 9.62
N GLY A 381 8.12 4.71 10.39
CA GLY A 381 7.92 6.08 10.79
C GLY A 381 6.96 6.33 11.92
N GLU A 382 6.36 7.52 11.97
CA GLU A 382 5.37 7.83 13.00
C GLU A 382 4.02 7.19 12.66
N ASN A 383 3.50 6.37 13.57
CA ASN A 383 2.11 5.94 13.57
C ASN A 383 1.52 6.09 14.97
N LYS A 384 0.98 7.28 15.25
CA LYS A 384 0.50 7.65 16.59
C LYS A 384 -0.52 6.68 17.17
N LEU A 385 -1.38 6.08 16.34
CA LEU A 385 -2.35 5.10 16.85
C LEU A 385 -1.63 3.85 17.35
N ILE A 386 -0.73 3.27 16.55
CA ILE A 386 0.02 2.07 16.92
C ILE A 386 0.92 2.36 18.12
N GLU A 387 1.68 3.46 18.09
CA GLU A 387 2.61 3.82 19.15
C GLU A 387 1.91 3.97 20.50
N ARG A 388 0.79 4.70 20.55
CA ARG A 388 0.05 4.93 21.80
C ARG A 388 -0.64 3.67 22.32
N LEU A 389 -1.13 2.81 21.42
CA LEU A 389 -1.71 1.52 21.81
C LEU A 389 -0.63 0.53 22.30
N ILE A 390 0.53 0.44 21.65
CA ILE A 390 1.64 -0.42 22.12
C ILE A 390 2.25 0.10 23.44
N ALA A 391 2.25 1.42 23.67
CA ALA A 391 2.67 2.01 24.94
C ALA A 391 1.63 1.82 26.07
N TRP A 392 0.45 1.31 25.77
CA TRP A 392 -0.58 0.96 26.75
C TRP A 392 -0.45 -0.53 27.13
N ASP A 393 -0.06 -0.80 28.37
CA ASP A 393 0.30 -2.15 28.84
C ASP A 393 -0.78 -3.21 28.60
N GLU A 394 -2.04 -2.90 28.89
CA GLU A 394 -3.15 -3.83 28.66
C GLU A 394 -3.32 -4.19 27.18
N PHE A 395 -3.27 -3.21 26.29
CA PHE A 395 -3.34 -3.47 24.84
C PHE A 395 -2.12 -4.24 24.35
N ASN A 396 -0.92 -3.83 24.75
CA ASN A 396 0.33 -4.47 24.34
C ASN A 396 0.38 -5.95 24.78
N LYS A 397 -0.17 -6.27 25.94
CA LYS A 397 -0.33 -7.65 26.42
C LYS A 397 -1.25 -8.45 25.48
N THR A 398 -2.42 -7.92 25.13
CA THR A 398 -3.35 -8.56 24.18
C THR A 398 -2.72 -8.75 22.81
N TYR A 399 -2.12 -7.70 22.25
CA TYR A 399 -1.42 -7.72 20.97
C TYR A 399 -0.30 -8.76 20.92
N ARG A 400 0.54 -8.84 21.96
CA ARG A 400 1.62 -9.84 22.05
C ARG A 400 1.11 -11.26 22.21
N GLU A 401 -0.03 -11.45 22.89
CA GLU A 401 -0.68 -12.75 22.98
C GLU A 401 -1.24 -13.18 21.62
N HIS A 402 -1.93 -12.29 20.90
CA HIS A 402 -2.38 -12.56 19.54
C HIS A 402 -1.20 -12.91 18.63
N LEU A 403 -0.09 -12.16 18.69
CA LEU A 403 1.12 -12.48 17.92
C LEU A 403 1.68 -13.86 18.25
N ARG A 404 1.73 -14.24 19.54
CA ARG A 404 2.21 -15.57 19.97
C ARG A 404 1.33 -16.68 19.39
N GLN A 405 0.01 -16.57 19.56
CA GLN A 405 -0.97 -17.54 19.07
C GLN A 405 -0.92 -17.64 17.55
N LEU A 406 -1.04 -16.52 16.83
CA LEU A 406 -1.00 -16.49 15.37
C LEU A 406 0.33 -16.98 14.80
N THR A 407 1.46 -16.73 15.47
CA THR A 407 2.74 -17.28 15.03
C THR A 407 2.73 -18.81 15.10
N ALA A 408 2.15 -19.40 16.14
CA ALA A 408 2.00 -20.85 16.25
C ALA A 408 0.98 -21.40 15.24
N ASP A 409 -0.19 -20.77 15.15
CA ASP A 409 -1.32 -21.25 14.37
C ASP A 409 -1.14 -21.05 12.87
N CYS A 410 -0.44 -19.99 12.43
CA CYS A 410 -0.15 -19.74 11.02
C CYS A 410 1.19 -20.36 10.61
N PHE A 411 2.28 -20.00 11.30
CA PHE A 411 3.66 -20.20 10.85
C PHE A 411 4.39 -21.32 11.62
N GLY A 412 3.77 -21.89 12.66
CA GLY A 412 4.28 -23.07 13.34
C GLY A 412 4.53 -24.21 12.35
N GLU A 413 5.30 -25.22 12.76
CA GLU A 413 5.58 -26.39 11.91
C GLU A 413 4.29 -27.08 11.45
N ASN A 414 3.26 -27.03 12.30
CA ASN A 414 1.92 -27.53 12.01
C ASN A 414 0.89 -26.43 11.74
N GLY A 415 1.34 -25.18 11.57
CA GLY A 415 0.48 -24.03 11.33
C GLY A 415 -0.21 -24.08 9.97
N GLN A 416 -1.37 -23.46 9.87
CA GLN A 416 -2.24 -23.50 8.69
C GLN A 416 -1.57 -22.91 7.45
N THR A 417 -0.88 -21.77 7.55
CA THR A 417 -0.17 -21.16 6.41
C THR A 417 0.97 -22.07 5.96
N THR A 418 1.76 -22.61 6.90
CA THR A 418 2.83 -23.57 6.62
C THR A 418 2.32 -24.81 5.90
N LYS A 419 1.17 -25.36 6.31
CA LYS A 419 0.53 -26.52 5.67
C LYS A 419 -0.12 -26.19 4.33
N SER A 420 -0.72 -25.01 4.21
CA SER A 420 -1.45 -24.62 3.00
C SER A 420 -0.50 -24.27 1.86
N LEU A 421 0.63 -23.63 2.14
CA LEU A 421 1.59 -23.19 1.13
C LEU A 421 1.94 -24.27 0.09
N PRO A 422 2.45 -25.47 0.47
CA PRO A 422 2.79 -26.51 -0.50
C PRO A 422 1.56 -27.07 -1.23
N VAL A 423 0.39 -27.10 -0.58
CA VAL A 423 -0.86 -27.57 -1.18
C VAL A 423 -1.33 -26.61 -2.28
N VAL A 424 -1.30 -25.30 -2.01
CA VAL A 424 -1.68 -24.27 -2.99
C VAL A 424 -0.68 -24.22 -4.14
N GLN A 425 0.63 -24.24 -3.83
CA GLN A 425 1.68 -24.30 -4.86
C GLN A 425 1.54 -25.53 -5.76
N ALA A 426 1.21 -26.70 -5.19
CA ALA A 426 0.96 -27.91 -5.97
C ALA A 426 -0.28 -27.78 -6.87
N ALA A 427 -1.38 -27.24 -6.34
CA ALA A 427 -2.61 -27.03 -7.11
C ALA A 427 -2.43 -26.05 -8.28
N LEU A 428 -1.53 -25.08 -8.14
CA LEU A 428 -1.27 -24.04 -9.14
C LEU A 428 0.00 -24.25 -9.97
N LYS A 429 0.72 -25.36 -9.75
CA LYS A 429 2.06 -25.59 -10.32
C LYS A 429 2.15 -25.29 -11.81
N GLU A 430 1.23 -25.86 -12.60
CA GLU A 430 1.23 -25.67 -14.05
C GLU A 430 0.86 -24.24 -14.45
N LEU A 431 -0.10 -23.62 -13.76
CA LEU A 431 -0.53 -22.24 -14.02
C LEU A 431 0.60 -21.24 -13.70
N ILE A 432 1.30 -21.42 -12.59
CA ILE A 432 2.45 -20.61 -12.19
C ILE A 432 3.60 -20.81 -13.19
N ALA A 433 3.86 -22.04 -13.65
CA ALA A 433 4.89 -22.31 -14.64
C ALA A 433 4.58 -21.61 -15.98
N GLN A 434 3.32 -21.61 -16.41
CA GLN A 434 2.87 -20.88 -17.59
C GLN A 434 3.01 -19.36 -17.40
N GLU A 435 2.61 -18.83 -16.25
CA GLU A 435 2.69 -17.40 -15.95
C GLU A 435 4.14 -16.91 -15.87
N THR A 436 5.03 -17.71 -15.30
CA THR A 436 6.48 -17.47 -15.30
C THR A 436 7.01 -17.36 -16.73
N LYS A 437 6.62 -18.30 -17.62
CA LYS A 437 7.01 -18.25 -19.04
C LYS A 437 6.45 -17.00 -19.74
N ARG A 438 5.18 -16.64 -19.53
CA ARG A 438 4.56 -15.43 -20.10
C ARG A 438 5.31 -14.18 -19.65
N THR A 439 5.63 -14.09 -18.36
CA THR A 439 6.35 -12.94 -17.78
C THR A 439 7.76 -12.84 -18.35
N ALA A 440 8.50 -13.96 -18.42
CA ALA A 440 9.83 -13.99 -19.02
C ALA A 440 9.83 -13.60 -20.50
N ALA A 441 8.85 -14.08 -21.29
CA ALA A 441 8.70 -13.70 -22.69
C ALA A 441 8.37 -12.20 -22.84
N ALA A 442 7.47 -11.67 -22.01
CA ALA A 442 7.13 -10.25 -22.01
C ALA A 442 8.32 -9.37 -21.62
N GLN A 443 9.13 -9.81 -20.65
CA GLN A 443 10.36 -9.13 -20.25
C GLN A 443 11.42 -9.18 -21.35
N ALA A 444 11.64 -10.34 -21.97
CA ALA A 444 12.57 -10.51 -23.09
C ALA A 444 12.20 -9.62 -24.28
N ALA A 445 10.91 -9.50 -24.59
CA ALA A 445 10.42 -8.63 -25.66
C ALA A 445 10.67 -7.12 -25.40
N ARG A 446 10.79 -6.71 -24.13
CA ARG A 446 11.06 -5.31 -23.75
C ARG A 446 12.54 -4.99 -23.59
N GLY A 447 13.37 -6.01 -23.44
CA GLY A 447 14.79 -5.87 -23.12
C GLY A 447 15.09 -5.67 -21.63
N PRO A 448 16.38 -5.72 -21.24
CA PRO A 448 16.81 -5.53 -19.85
C PRO A 448 16.39 -4.15 -19.32
N GLY A 449 15.81 -4.10 -18.12
CA GLY A 449 15.39 -2.84 -17.48
C GLY A 449 14.06 -2.26 -17.99
N GLY A 450 13.36 -2.89 -18.94
CA GLY A 450 12.05 -2.43 -19.39
C GLY A 450 10.99 -2.49 -18.28
N PHE A 451 10.23 -1.40 -18.08
CA PHE A 451 9.17 -1.32 -17.08
C PHE A 451 7.98 -2.25 -17.42
N GLY A 452 7.49 -2.98 -16.42
CA GLY A 452 6.24 -3.75 -16.43
C GLY A 452 6.36 -5.15 -15.78
N PRO A 453 5.59 -6.21 -16.15
CA PRO A 453 5.58 -7.44 -15.36
C PRO A 453 6.99 -8.05 -15.21
N GLY A 454 7.36 -8.40 -13.98
CA GLY A 454 8.69 -8.91 -13.65
C GLY A 454 9.76 -7.83 -13.38
N PHE A 455 9.44 -6.53 -13.51
CA PHE A 455 10.39 -5.44 -13.27
C PHE A 455 10.83 -5.39 -11.80
N GLY A 456 12.09 -5.76 -11.56
CA GLY A 456 12.80 -5.55 -10.29
C GLY A 456 12.33 -6.38 -9.08
N LEU A 457 11.34 -7.28 -9.24
CA LEU A 457 10.70 -8.06 -8.17
C LEU A 457 10.91 -9.58 -8.29
N GLY A 458 11.92 -10.02 -9.03
CA GLY A 458 12.18 -11.45 -9.26
C GLY A 458 12.61 -12.22 -7.99
N PRO A 459 12.26 -13.52 -7.85
CA PRO A 459 12.73 -14.34 -6.75
C PRO A 459 14.26 -14.51 -6.76
N GLY A 460 14.92 -14.29 -5.62
CA GLY A 460 16.27 -14.81 -5.34
C GLY A 460 17.45 -14.21 -6.12
N GLY A 461 17.30 -13.09 -6.83
CA GLY A 461 18.39 -12.39 -7.53
C GLY A 461 18.43 -10.88 -7.25
N PRO A 462 19.54 -10.19 -7.55
CA PRO A 462 19.68 -8.74 -7.37
C PRO A 462 18.89 -8.00 -8.46
N GLY A 463 17.56 -8.07 -8.38
CA GLY A 463 16.70 -7.13 -9.08
C GLY A 463 16.98 -5.71 -8.61
N MET A 464 16.61 -4.72 -9.41
CA MET A 464 16.77 -3.29 -9.09
C MET A 464 16.17 -2.89 -7.72
N PHE A 465 15.23 -3.66 -7.17
CA PHE A 465 14.62 -3.42 -5.87
C PHE A 465 14.90 -4.52 -4.82
N GLY A 466 15.86 -5.41 -5.10
CA GLY A 466 16.18 -6.54 -4.23
C GLY A 466 15.30 -7.77 -4.46
N GLY A 467 15.84 -8.93 -4.15
CA GLY A 467 15.10 -10.19 -4.27
C GLY A 467 14.09 -10.35 -3.13
N GLN A 468 12.87 -10.77 -3.47
CA GLN A 468 11.90 -11.18 -2.45
C GLN A 468 12.32 -12.54 -1.85
N PRO A 469 12.13 -12.76 -0.54
CA PRO A 469 12.43 -14.06 0.04
C PRO A 469 11.44 -15.12 -0.49
N SER A 470 11.89 -16.38 -0.55
CA SER A 470 10.92 -17.47 -0.73
C SER A 470 9.93 -17.48 0.44
N LEU A 471 8.70 -17.92 0.20
CA LEU A 471 7.68 -17.95 1.24
C LEU A 471 8.09 -18.91 2.36
N GLU A 472 8.69 -20.06 2.05
CA GLU A 472 9.20 -21.03 3.01
C GLU A 472 10.25 -20.40 3.93
N THR A 473 11.20 -19.66 3.35
CA THR A 473 12.23 -18.95 4.11
C THR A 473 11.61 -17.87 4.99
N PHE A 474 10.66 -17.10 4.44
CA PHE A 474 9.98 -16.05 5.19
C PHE A 474 9.24 -16.61 6.40
N LEU A 475 8.42 -17.66 6.23
CA LEU A 475 7.66 -18.29 7.32
C LEU A 475 8.57 -18.73 8.47
N VAL A 476 9.68 -19.42 8.15
CA VAL A 476 10.64 -19.90 9.16
C VAL A 476 11.34 -18.73 9.85
N LYS A 477 11.93 -17.81 9.09
CA LYS A 477 12.70 -16.68 9.64
C LYS A 477 11.84 -15.74 10.46
N ARG A 478 10.61 -15.48 10.00
CA ARG A 478 9.67 -14.61 10.70
C ARG A 478 9.21 -15.23 12.01
N ARG A 479 8.92 -16.54 12.03
CA ARG A 479 8.62 -17.29 13.26
C ARG A 479 9.77 -17.22 14.26
N GLU A 480 11.00 -17.46 13.81
CA GLU A 480 12.21 -17.38 14.65
C GLU A 480 12.38 -15.98 15.25
N SER A 481 12.24 -14.93 14.42
CA SER A 481 12.34 -13.53 14.86
C SER A 481 11.29 -13.19 15.92
N ILE A 482 10.01 -13.48 15.67
CA ILE A 482 8.93 -13.17 16.62
C ILE A 482 9.15 -13.92 17.94
N ALA A 483 9.52 -15.20 17.89
CA ALA A 483 9.82 -15.98 19.10
C ALA A 483 10.97 -15.37 19.91
N ALA A 484 12.05 -14.94 19.25
CA ALA A 484 13.18 -14.29 19.92
C ALA A 484 12.77 -12.95 20.55
N GLN A 485 11.95 -12.15 19.86
CA GLN A 485 11.46 -10.87 20.36
C GLN A 485 10.48 -11.02 21.54
N LEU A 486 9.56 -11.98 21.48
CA LEU A 486 8.65 -12.30 22.58
C LEU A 486 9.40 -12.83 23.81
N ALA A 487 10.54 -13.50 23.61
CA ALA A 487 11.42 -13.97 24.69
C ALA A 487 12.40 -12.90 25.20
N GLY A 488 12.36 -11.66 24.67
CA GLY A 488 13.27 -10.58 25.06
C GLY A 488 14.72 -10.77 24.59
N LYS A 489 14.98 -11.73 23.68
CA LYS A 489 16.33 -12.03 23.15
C LYS A 489 16.72 -11.15 21.96
N SER A 490 15.77 -10.48 21.34
CA SER A 490 15.97 -9.54 20.23
C SER A 490 14.95 -8.40 20.33
N LYS A 491 15.27 -7.25 19.72
CA LYS A 491 14.33 -6.14 19.51
C LYS A 491 13.73 -6.12 18.10
N GLY A 492 14.19 -7.01 17.23
CA GLY A 492 13.95 -6.96 15.79
C GLY A 492 14.57 -5.72 15.15
N LYS A 493 14.19 -5.46 13.90
CA LYS A 493 14.63 -4.32 13.08
C LYS A 493 13.45 -3.44 12.71
N THR A 494 13.65 -2.13 12.79
CA THR A 494 12.70 -1.17 12.24
C THR A 494 12.90 -1.06 10.74
N ALA A 495 11.80 -0.94 9.99
CA ALA A 495 11.85 -0.68 8.56
C ALA A 495 11.89 0.83 8.29
N GLY A 496 12.50 1.22 7.17
CA GLY A 496 12.51 2.59 6.67
C GLY A 496 12.17 2.61 5.19
N MET A 497 11.68 3.73 4.67
CA MET A 497 11.49 3.88 3.24
C MET A 497 12.84 3.91 2.53
N SER A 498 13.01 3.08 1.50
CA SER A 498 14.22 3.03 0.68
C SER A 498 13.86 2.86 -0.79
N PHE A 499 14.57 3.57 -1.66
CA PHE A 499 14.47 3.44 -3.11
C PHE A 499 15.84 3.03 -3.66
N GLY A 500 16.03 1.76 -4.00
CA GLY A 500 17.24 1.31 -4.72
C GLY A 500 17.66 -0.14 -4.45
N PRO A 501 18.61 -0.68 -5.23
CA PRO A 501 19.07 -2.06 -5.11
C PRO A 501 19.83 -2.29 -3.79
N PRO A 502 19.59 -3.40 -3.07
CA PRO A 502 20.36 -3.76 -1.90
C PRO A 502 21.77 -4.21 -2.30
N GLY A 503 22.82 -3.54 -1.79
CA GLY A 503 24.16 -4.14 -1.76
C GLY A 503 25.28 -3.50 -2.59
N GLY A 504 25.24 -2.20 -2.89
CA GLY A 504 26.44 -1.48 -3.37
C GLY A 504 27.48 -1.32 -2.26
N GLY A 505 28.38 -2.30 -2.11
CA GLY A 505 29.49 -2.25 -1.17
C GLY A 505 30.50 -1.16 -1.53
N GLY A 506 30.60 -0.14 -0.66
CA GLY A 506 31.72 0.79 -0.56
C GLY A 506 32.21 0.86 0.89
N PRO A 507 33.47 1.28 1.17
CA PRO A 507 34.18 0.93 2.39
C PRO A 507 33.46 1.40 3.67
N ARG A 508 33.37 0.48 4.65
CA ARG A 508 33.06 0.81 6.05
C ARG A 508 34.09 1.81 6.58
N GLY A 509 33.64 2.98 7.02
CA GLY A 509 34.46 3.86 7.86
C GLY A 509 33.74 5.17 8.26
N GLY A 510 33.53 5.36 9.57
CA GLY A 510 33.16 6.66 10.16
C GLY A 510 31.98 6.61 11.14
N PRO A 511 32.08 7.16 12.37
CA PRO A 511 31.02 7.15 13.37
C PRO A 511 29.93 8.19 13.02
N GLY A 512 29.09 7.82 12.07
CA GLY A 512 27.86 8.51 11.68
C GLY A 512 27.00 7.50 10.93
N GLY A 513 25.91 7.05 11.56
CA GLY A 513 25.10 5.94 11.07
C GLY A 513 24.69 6.12 9.60
N GLY A 514 25.12 5.20 8.74
CA GLY A 514 24.72 5.15 7.34
C GLY A 514 23.22 4.90 7.20
N GLY A 515 22.46 5.98 7.10
CA GLY A 515 21.06 5.98 6.69
C GLY A 515 20.97 6.22 5.19
N PHE A 516 20.32 5.30 4.47
CA PHE A 516 19.95 5.50 3.06
C PHE A 516 18.86 6.56 2.99
N GLY A 517 19.20 7.75 2.48
CA GLY A 517 18.25 8.78 2.07
C GLY A 517 18.61 9.36 0.70
N PRO A 518 17.74 10.21 0.10
CA PRO A 518 17.94 10.76 -1.25
C PRO A 518 19.28 11.48 -1.43
N GLY A 519 19.86 12.01 -0.36
CA GLY A 519 21.20 12.61 -0.35
C GLY A 519 22.30 11.66 -0.80
N ASN A 520 22.27 10.39 -0.38
CA ASN A 520 23.30 9.42 -0.78
C ASN A 520 23.27 9.07 -2.28
N PHE A 521 22.13 9.28 -2.95
CA PHE A 521 21.98 9.02 -4.38
C PHE A 521 22.23 10.26 -5.24
N HIS A 522 21.83 11.43 -4.76
CA HIS A 522 21.79 12.65 -5.56
C HIS A 522 22.90 13.65 -5.25
N ALA A 523 23.49 13.63 -4.05
CA ALA A 523 24.60 14.54 -3.71
C ALA A 523 25.78 14.41 -4.69
N PRO A 524 26.24 13.20 -5.10
CA PRO A 524 27.33 13.10 -6.07
C PRO A 524 26.97 13.66 -7.46
N GLN A 525 25.70 13.57 -7.87
CA GLN A 525 25.22 14.06 -9.16
C GLN A 525 25.12 15.60 -9.15
N ILE A 526 24.66 16.17 -8.04
CA ILE A 526 24.57 17.61 -7.81
C ILE A 526 25.97 18.21 -7.71
N LEU A 527 26.88 17.58 -6.96
CA LEU A 527 28.27 17.99 -6.85
C LEU A 527 28.94 17.98 -8.24
N ALA A 528 28.82 16.88 -8.99
CA ALA A 528 29.37 16.79 -10.34
C ALA A 528 28.77 17.80 -11.34
N ALA A 529 27.54 18.29 -11.10
CA ALA A 529 26.87 19.24 -11.97
C ALA A 529 27.19 20.72 -11.63
N ALA A 530 27.59 21.01 -10.39
CA ALA A 530 27.79 22.38 -9.88
C ALA A 530 29.24 22.72 -9.54
N ASP A 531 30.07 21.75 -9.16
CA ASP A 531 31.48 21.94 -8.79
C ASP A 531 32.30 22.32 -10.03
N ALA A 532 32.44 23.63 -10.26
CA ALA A 532 33.03 24.17 -11.48
C ALA A 532 34.56 24.26 -11.37
N ASP A 533 35.07 24.51 -10.16
CA ASP A 533 36.50 24.60 -9.88
C ASP A 533 37.16 23.26 -9.51
N LYS A 534 36.36 22.21 -9.31
CA LYS A 534 36.75 20.82 -9.02
C LYS A 534 37.44 20.70 -7.67
N ASP A 535 37.02 21.48 -6.69
CA ASP A 535 37.51 21.41 -5.32
C ASP A 535 36.78 20.37 -4.45
N GLU A 536 35.87 19.59 -5.05
CA GLU A 536 35.01 18.58 -4.43
C GLU A 536 34.02 19.16 -3.40
N LYS A 537 33.80 20.48 -3.42
CA LYS A 537 32.80 21.19 -2.61
C LYS A 537 31.94 22.07 -3.51
N LEU A 538 30.85 22.60 -2.96
CA LEU A 538 30.02 23.61 -3.62
C LEU A 538 30.09 24.93 -2.87
N SER A 539 30.67 25.95 -3.49
CA SER A 539 30.50 27.31 -3.00
C SER A 539 29.04 27.76 -3.10
N ARG A 540 28.65 28.75 -2.29
CA ARG A 540 27.31 29.36 -2.36
C ARG A 540 26.95 29.82 -3.76
N LYS A 541 27.94 30.31 -4.50
CA LYS A 541 27.76 30.78 -5.87
C LYS A 541 27.46 29.62 -6.82
N GLU A 542 28.25 28.54 -6.78
CA GLU A 542 28.06 27.37 -7.65
C GLU A 542 26.72 26.69 -7.41
N PHE A 543 26.35 26.53 -6.14
CA PHE A 543 25.06 25.94 -5.78
C PHE A 543 23.88 26.76 -6.33
N LEU A 544 23.87 28.08 -6.09
CA LEU A 544 22.78 28.94 -6.58
C LEU A 544 22.78 29.08 -8.12
N ASP A 545 23.95 29.04 -8.76
CA ASP A 545 24.06 29.07 -10.22
C ASP A 545 23.46 27.81 -10.86
N LEU A 546 23.67 26.62 -10.28
CA LEU A 546 23.03 25.37 -10.72
C LEU A 546 21.51 25.45 -10.58
N ILE A 547 21.02 25.90 -9.43
CA ILE A 547 19.57 26.00 -9.16
C ILE A 547 18.91 27.03 -10.10
N ALA A 548 19.58 28.15 -10.38
CA ALA A 548 19.12 29.14 -11.34
C ALA A 548 19.16 28.61 -12.79
N LYS A 549 20.13 27.74 -13.12
CA LYS A 549 20.21 27.05 -14.41
C LYS A 549 19.03 26.10 -14.58
N TRP A 550 18.74 25.26 -13.59
CA TRP A 550 17.60 24.35 -13.61
C TRP A 550 16.28 25.07 -13.82
N LEU A 551 16.02 26.17 -13.10
CA LEU A 551 14.82 26.97 -13.30
C LEU A 551 14.66 27.40 -14.77
N ARG A 552 15.73 27.91 -15.40
CA ARG A 552 15.71 28.34 -16.81
C ARG A 552 15.54 27.20 -17.80
N GLU A 553 16.10 26.03 -17.50
CA GLU A 553 16.03 24.86 -18.39
C GLU A 553 14.70 24.12 -18.29
N TRP A 554 14.04 24.19 -17.12
CA TRP A 554 12.82 23.45 -16.84
C TRP A 554 11.55 24.27 -17.09
N ASP A 555 11.63 25.61 -17.04
CA ASP A 555 10.56 26.55 -17.41
C ASP A 555 10.36 26.54 -18.94
N LYS A 556 9.56 25.58 -19.41
CA LYS A 556 9.34 25.32 -20.85
C LYS A 556 8.43 26.36 -21.47
N ASP A 557 7.47 26.86 -20.71
CA ASP A 557 6.53 27.89 -21.16
C ASP A 557 7.06 29.33 -20.99
N LYS A 558 8.22 29.50 -20.35
CA LYS A 558 8.96 30.76 -20.15
C LYS A 558 8.16 31.78 -19.33
N ASN A 559 7.35 31.31 -18.40
CA ASN A 559 6.52 32.16 -17.56
C ASN A 559 7.26 32.68 -16.30
N GLY A 560 8.50 32.22 -16.05
CA GLY A 560 9.31 32.59 -14.90
C GLY A 560 9.04 31.78 -13.63
N SER A 561 8.29 30.69 -13.73
CA SER A 561 7.92 29.78 -12.65
C SER A 561 7.93 28.32 -13.13
N LEU A 562 8.02 27.37 -12.19
CA LEU A 562 7.89 25.95 -12.50
C LEU A 562 6.56 25.43 -11.98
N ASN A 563 5.75 24.85 -12.86
CA ASN A 563 4.61 24.05 -12.42
C ASN A 563 5.04 22.62 -12.04
N ASP A 564 4.13 21.86 -11.46
CA ASP A 564 4.36 20.47 -11.01
C ASP A 564 4.94 19.55 -12.11
N GLU A 565 4.51 19.72 -13.37
CA GLU A 565 4.98 18.92 -14.50
C GLU A 565 6.41 19.26 -14.92
N GLU A 566 6.71 20.54 -15.02
CA GLU A 566 8.04 21.06 -15.34
C GLU A 566 9.05 20.68 -14.26
N LEU A 567 8.65 20.80 -12.99
CA LEU A 567 9.44 20.40 -11.84
C LEU A 567 9.75 18.89 -11.87
N LYS A 568 8.74 18.04 -12.06
CA LYS A 568 8.91 16.59 -12.14
C LYS A 568 9.79 16.17 -13.32
N SER A 569 9.54 16.73 -14.50
CA SER A 569 10.36 16.46 -15.69
C SER A 569 11.82 16.87 -15.45
N GLY A 570 12.03 18.08 -14.96
CA GLY A 570 13.36 18.62 -14.72
C GLY A 570 14.16 17.81 -13.71
N LEU A 571 13.54 17.41 -12.59
CA LEU A 571 14.15 16.53 -11.59
C LEU A 571 14.49 15.14 -12.17
N ASN A 572 13.64 14.59 -13.05
CA ASN A 572 13.95 13.35 -13.74
C ASN A 572 15.16 13.49 -14.68
N ASP A 573 15.25 14.61 -15.39
CA ASP A 573 16.34 14.87 -16.34
C ASP A 573 17.67 15.14 -15.62
N ALA A 574 17.65 15.88 -14.51
CA ALA A 574 18.85 16.28 -13.79
C ALA A 574 19.37 15.22 -12.81
N LEU A 575 18.49 14.44 -12.20
CA LEU A 575 18.84 13.49 -11.12
C LEU A 575 18.55 12.03 -11.50
N GLY A 576 18.06 11.79 -12.71
CA GLY A 576 17.84 10.45 -13.27
C GLY A 576 19.15 9.71 -13.57
N ALA A 577 19.04 8.45 -13.99
CA ALA A 577 20.20 7.68 -14.40
C ALA A 577 20.91 8.33 -15.62
N PRO A 578 22.26 8.38 -15.66
CA PRO A 578 22.97 9.06 -16.72
C PRO A 578 22.71 8.43 -18.11
N PRO A 579 22.61 9.24 -19.19
CA PRO A 579 22.25 8.77 -20.54
C PRO A 579 23.19 7.71 -21.14
N ASN A 580 24.42 7.60 -20.63
CA ASN A 580 25.48 6.74 -21.17
C ASN A 580 25.89 5.60 -20.22
N ALA A 581 24.97 5.07 -19.41
CA ALA A 581 25.15 3.69 -18.96
C ALA A 581 25.20 2.79 -20.22
N ALA A 582 26.20 1.92 -20.31
CA ALA A 582 26.61 1.07 -21.43
C ALA A 582 25.47 0.59 -22.38
N PRO A 583 25.73 0.27 -23.68
CA PRO A 583 24.69 -0.13 -24.63
C PRO A 583 23.78 -1.21 -24.01
N GLY A 584 22.54 -0.84 -23.66
CA GLY A 584 21.70 -1.58 -22.70
C GLY A 584 21.26 -0.79 -21.46
N GLY A 585 21.60 0.50 -21.36
CA GLY A 585 21.18 1.40 -20.28
C GLY A 585 19.67 1.69 -20.26
N PHE A 586 19.11 1.63 -19.06
CA PHE A 586 17.72 1.91 -18.70
C PHE A 586 17.24 3.27 -19.22
N LYS A 587 16.16 3.28 -20.02
CA LYS A 587 15.36 4.48 -20.26
C LYS A 587 14.03 4.29 -19.52
N PRO A 588 13.82 4.96 -18.36
CA PRO A 588 12.55 4.85 -17.66
C PRO A 588 11.40 5.34 -18.54
N PRO A 589 10.16 4.86 -18.34
CA PRO A 589 8.98 5.51 -18.89
C PRO A 589 8.99 7.00 -18.54
N ALA A 590 8.49 7.84 -19.43
CA ALA A 590 8.38 9.26 -19.12
C ALA A 590 7.57 9.44 -17.81
N GLY A 591 8.05 10.32 -16.92
CA GLY A 591 7.45 10.58 -15.60
C GLY A 591 7.79 9.61 -14.48
N PHE A 592 8.46 8.49 -14.74
CA PHE A 592 8.94 7.60 -13.69
C PHE A 592 10.42 7.89 -13.37
N GLY A 593 10.67 8.58 -12.26
CA GLY A 593 12.02 8.95 -11.82
C GLY A 593 11.99 9.83 -10.57
N PRO A 594 13.14 10.42 -10.17
CA PRO A 594 13.25 11.27 -8.98
C PRO A 594 12.19 12.37 -8.89
N GLY A 595 11.75 12.94 -10.01
CA GLY A 595 10.68 13.93 -10.06
C GLY A 595 9.35 13.45 -9.48
N MET A 596 8.97 12.18 -9.69
CA MET A 596 7.74 11.62 -9.09
C MET A 596 7.76 11.69 -7.56
N PHE A 597 8.93 11.53 -6.96
CA PHE A 597 9.10 11.40 -5.50
C PHE A 597 9.55 12.70 -4.84
N LEU A 598 10.37 13.51 -5.53
CA LEU A 598 10.94 14.77 -5.04
C LEU A 598 10.10 15.98 -5.45
N GLY A 599 9.36 15.91 -6.55
CA GLY A 599 8.56 17.04 -7.08
C GLY A 599 7.48 17.51 -6.10
N PRO A 600 6.54 16.65 -5.67
CA PRO A 600 5.49 17.04 -4.73
C PRO A 600 5.99 17.61 -3.38
N PRO A 601 6.97 17.01 -2.67
CA PRO A 601 7.48 17.60 -1.45
C PRO A 601 8.25 18.91 -1.69
N LEU A 602 8.97 19.04 -2.82
CA LEU A 602 9.67 20.28 -3.17
C LEU A 602 8.68 21.42 -3.48
N LEU A 603 7.65 21.14 -4.27
CA LEU A 603 6.56 22.09 -4.53
C LEU A 603 5.94 22.55 -3.22
N LYS A 604 5.60 21.63 -2.31
CA LYS A 604 5.00 21.95 -1.01
C LYS A 604 5.84 22.87 -0.13
N VAL A 605 7.17 22.80 -0.18
CA VAL A 605 8.05 23.61 0.69
C VAL A 605 8.52 24.90 0.03
N ALA A 606 8.53 24.94 -1.30
CA ALA A 606 9.01 26.09 -2.06
C ALA A 606 7.88 27.02 -2.50
N ASP A 607 6.68 26.49 -2.80
CA ASP A 607 5.45 27.26 -3.10
C ASP A 607 4.95 27.96 -1.83
N ALA A 608 5.39 29.19 -1.63
CA ALA A 608 5.14 29.96 -0.41
C ALA A 608 3.77 30.64 -0.46
N ASP A 609 3.33 31.06 -1.64
CA ASP A 609 2.04 31.73 -1.85
C ASP A 609 0.87 30.77 -2.15
N LYS A 610 1.17 29.48 -2.35
CA LYS A 610 0.24 28.37 -2.59
C LYS A 610 -0.49 28.46 -3.92
N ASP A 611 0.17 29.01 -4.94
CA ASP A 611 -0.35 29.09 -6.31
C ASP A 611 -0.13 27.80 -7.13
N GLN A 612 0.44 26.76 -6.52
CA GLN A 612 0.79 25.48 -7.12
C GLN A 612 1.91 25.55 -8.17
N LYS A 613 2.71 26.61 -8.13
CA LYS A 613 3.93 26.79 -8.92
C LYS A 613 5.05 27.22 -8.00
N ILE A 614 6.26 27.33 -8.55
CA ILE A 614 7.39 27.90 -7.85
C ILE A 614 7.97 29.01 -8.69
N SER A 615 7.77 30.25 -8.26
CA SER A 615 8.37 31.41 -8.89
C SER A 615 9.89 31.42 -8.73
N LYS A 616 10.57 32.22 -9.55
CA LYS A 616 12.02 32.45 -9.44
C LYS A 616 12.45 32.88 -8.03
N ASP A 617 11.66 33.75 -7.39
CA ASP A 617 12.02 34.31 -6.09
C ASP A 617 11.84 33.28 -4.97
N GLU A 618 10.78 32.48 -5.02
CA GLU A 618 10.56 31.35 -4.12
C GLU A 618 11.63 30.27 -4.28
N TRP A 619 11.98 29.94 -5.52
CA TRP A 619 13.03 28.98 -5.84
C TRP A 619 14.38 29.43 -5.27
N ALA A 620 14.77 30.69 -5.51
CA ALA A 620 16.00 31.24 -4.97
C ALA A 620 15.99 31.34 -3.43
N ALA A 621 14.86 31.74 -2.84
CA ALA A 621 14.71 31.86 -1.39
C ALA A 621 14.83 30.50 -0.69
N GLN A 622 14.16 29.48 -1.20
CA GLN A 622 14.16 28.15 -0.60
C GLN A 622 15.55 27.50 -0.64
N PHE A 623 16.19 27.47 -1.81
CA PHE A 623 17.54 26.89 -1.94
C PHE A 623 18.60 27.75 -1.23
N GLY A 624 18.45 29.07 -1.20
CA GLY A 624 19.32 29.95 -0.42
C GLY A 624 19.19 29.74 1.08
N SER A 625 18.00 29.41 1.57
CA SER A 625 17.73 29.03 2.95
C SER A 625 18.37 27.67 3.27
N TRP A 626 18.22 26.69 2.40
CA TRP A 626 18.84 25.37 2.56
C TRP A 626 20.35 25.41 2.57
N PHE A 627 20.99 26.16 1.67
CA PHE A 627 22.46 26.30 1.68
C PHE A 627 22.97 26.73 3.06
N LYS A 628 22.37 27.77 3.64
CA LYS A 628 22.72 28.25 5.00
C LYS A 628 22.44 27.23 6.10
N GLN A 629 21.42 26.39 5.93
CA GLN A 629 21.07 25.38 6.93
C GLN A 629 22.00 24.16 6.88
N TRP A 630 22.53 23.86 5.69
CA TRP A 630 23.33 22.67 5.40
C TRP A 630 24.83 22.90 5.64
N ASP A 631 25.31 24.13 5.46
CA ASP A 631 26.68 24.55 5.81
C ASP A 631 26.83 24.56 7.33
N LYS A 632 27.23 23.42 7.90
CA LYS A 632 27.46 23.25 9.34
C LYS A 632 28.85 23.72 9.73
N GLY A 633 29.80 23.66 8.80
CA GLY A 633 31.15 24.20 8.97
C GLY A 633 31.18 25.73 9.08
N ASN A 634 30.15 26.41 8.58
CA ASN A 634 30.07 27.87 8.41
C ASN A 634 31.29 28.39 7.62
N ASP A 635 31.67 27.67 6.57
CA ASP A 635 32.80 27.98 5.69
C ASP A 635 32.34 28.50 4.31
N ASP A 636 31.03 28.76 4.15
CA ASP A 636 30.37 29.20 2.91
C ASP A 636 30.54 28.22 1.75
N ARG A 637 30.76 26.94 2.08
CA ARG A 637 30.83 25.81 1.15
C ARG A 637 29.99 24.65 1.68
N LEU A 638 29.59 23.76 0.78
CA LEU A 638 28.97 22.49 1.13
C LEU A 638 29.89 21.37 0.64
N ASP A 639 30.40 20.57 1.57
CA ASP A 639 31.03 19.31 1.19
C ASP A 639 29.99 18.23 0.87
N ASN A 640 30.44 17.11 0.31
CA ASN A 640 29.56 16.00 -0.06
C ASN A 640 28.77 15.45 1.15
N ALA A 641 29.32 15.47 2.37
CA ALA A 641 28.64 14.97 3.56
C ALA A 641 27.53 15.94 4.03
N GLU A 642 27.79 17.24 4.01
CA GLU A 642 26.81 18.29 4.29
C GLU A 642 25.69 18.31 3.26
N LEU A 643 26.02 18.12 1.98
CA LEU A 643 25.04 18.00 0.90
C LEU A 643 24.17 16.75 1.05
N ILE A 644 24.75 15.59 1.39
CA ILE A 644 24.00 14.36 1.72
C ILE A 644 23.05 14.60 2.89
N ALA A 645 23.55 15.15 3.99
CA ALA A 645 22.76 15.39 5.19
C ALA A 645 21.64 16.40 4.94
N GLY A 646 21.92 17.44 4.17
CA GLY A 646 20.97 18.47 3.78
C GLY A 646 19.83 17.94 2.91
N LEU A 647 20.17 17.20 1.85
CA LEU A 647 19.19 16.54 0.97
C LEU A 647 18.33 15.52 1.75
N ASN A 648 18.94 14.77 2.67
CA ASN A 648 18.21 13.86 3.55
C ASN A 648 17.29 14.62 4.53
N ALA A 649 17.66 15.81 4.98
CA ALA A 649 16.80 16.62 5.85
C ALA A 649 15.65 17.30 5.08
N ALA A 650 15.88 17.68 3.82
CA ALA A 650 14.89 18.33 2.98
C ALA A 650 13.90 17.34 2.34
N PHE A 651 14.36 16.15 1.98
CA PHE A 651 13.60 15.18 1.19
C PHE A 651 13.51 13.79 1.83
N GLY A 652 14.27 13.53 2.90
CA GLY A 652 14.07 12.35 3.73
C GLY A 652 12.93 12.53 4.72
N PRO A 653 12.54 11.48 5.44
CA PRO A 653 11.51 11.59 6.47
C PRO A 653 11.95 12.57 7.58
N PRO A 654 11.00 13.23 8.28
CA PRO A 654 11.32 14.30 9.25
C PRO A 654 12.32 13.90 10.33
N ALA A 655 13.08 14.89 10.83
CA ALA A 655 14.06 14.67 11.90
C ALA A 655 13.41 14.03 13.15
N GLY A 656 13.91 12.84 13.54
CA GLY A 656 13.27 11.92 14.49
C GLY A 656 13.15 10.50 13.91
N PHE A 657 13.20 10.38 12.58
CA PHE A 657 13.34 9.11 11.88
C PHE A 657 14.80 8.66 11.80
N GLY A 658 15.15 7.73 12.68
CA GLY A 658 16.43 7.04 12.73
C GLY A 658 16.56 6.34 14.08
N PRO A 659 17.43 5.32 14.23
CA PRO A 659 17.66 4.73 15.54
C PRO A 659 18.08 5.84 16.54
N PRO A 660 17.69 5.72 17.82
CA PRO A 660 17.93 6.78 18.81
C PRO A 660 19.42 7.13 18.87
N ARG A 661 19.74 8.43 18.91
CA ARG A 661 21.11 8.88 19.14
C ARG A 661 21.60 8.33 20.48
N PRO A 662 22.84 7.83 20.58
CA PRO A 662 23.47 7.63 21.88
C PRO A 662 23.48 8.96 22.65
N PRO A 663 23.31 8.94 23.98
CA PRO A 663 23.39 10.16 24.77
C PRO A 663 24.74 10.85 24.54
N GLU A 664 24.71 12.16 24.32
CA GLU A 664 25.91 12.99 24.25
C GLU A 664 26.74 12.78 25.52
N ASN A 665 27.95 12.24 25.37
CA ASN A 665 28.94 12.28 26.43
C ASN A 665 29.26 13.75 26.71
N LYS A 666 28.71 14.29 27.80
CA LYS A 666 29.24 15.53 28.38
C LYS A 666 30.73 15.30 28.67
N PRO A 667 31.62 16.22 28.30
CA PRO A 667 33.02 16.13 28.70
C PRO A 667 33.05 16.19 30.24
N THR A 668 33.52 15.09 30.86
CA THR A 668 33.94 15.11 32.25
C THR A 668 35.18 16.00 32.31
N GLY A 669 35.00 17.25 32.70
CA GLY A 669 36.10 18.09 33.13
C GLY A 669 36.80 17.40 34.29
N SER A 670 38.04 16.99 34.08
CA SER A 670 38.96 16.61 35.13
C SER A 670 39.26 17.86 35.96
N SER A 671 38.79 17.87 37.21
CA SER A 671 39.40 18.67 38.26
C SER A 671 40.62 17.92 38.79
N ASN A 672 41.77 18.60 38.69
CA ASN A 672 43.13 18.26 39.11
C ASN A 672 43.99 17.45 38.15
#